data_AF-A0A8C9VDY4-F1
#
_entry.id   AF-A0A8C9VDY4-F1
#
_cell.length_a   1.000
_cell.length_b   1.000
_cell.length_c   1.000
_cell.angle_alpha   90.00
_cell.angle_beta   90.00
_cell.angle_gamma   90.00
#
_symmetry.space_group_name_H-M   'P 1'
#
loop_
_entity.id
_entity.type
_entity.pdbx_description
1 polymer ?
#
loop_
_entity_poly.entity_id
_entity_poly.type
_entity_poly.pdbx_seq_one_letter_code
_entity_poly.pdbx_strand_id
1 'polypeptide(L)'
;MGAVGPVDLVASEVAHSSLRLSWSPASGDVMGYRLLVTPVSPKGQQLTALQTQTDLKGDVWSTLVSELDPSTEYLLTVYAVYPHLVGDSVSITVETTALPPVANFRVVEEGLFSLRLGWTPLGKLDGYKIFIPRTSRPGLMYEQLLPGDISSHVIEGLEEDKTYTVSIYAVYPQGVSEPVTITGKTLKLVPVEQLLVQNATTDTVQARWTSVTGATGYRLTWSSAEGHVENVNLGETYSFYMIQGLHTGTEYEVTINPIFVDVEGPITRTVVKTLKSSAVQMLKASAVSTNSAMISWNSVPGATGYRLAWGPTPEFVGRDRPRQLALNGNTTAHRLKNLVHDTEYVLSLYVLFGSVPGPGITATFRTSPLGYVSNFKVTSHTSTSISVQWSPVVGATEYKLTWKSDKDDSDRIQNRYLDQSILSDRIDDLEPKSIYTISILAMYGNAEGPKVSLSQHTASVTDTELVQMVRQVKVVDIGVNSFKLEWKRAPGVSGYKISWSPFPGGAEETKLIPSGTTTFTITGLQESSPYKIQVSALLGSREGSPVLLTARTLDLPKVTGFKALETTDSSTVLNWTSVARASGYIISWRHLSDFETHTELLGPSFTSFKIDDLQYGRTYIFSIRPLYGEVEGPVTSVSQRIIRADQSTTPDQVLSATGPPNTPVDTTAPHSPARNKGTSAFKTPVSNATQEPSPKPRPTAIKMPTLTATGVTTLPEMTTTTIRPPGPICGKVKADIVFLVDESWSIGSNNFAKLKDFLFRVVTYFPKIGPQGTQVAVVHYSDEPRVEFHLNDFRDRNSVLKAVRAVHYEGGNTKTGRGISYVLKEIFQEAHGMRQDVAHVLVLITDGRAQDDVQLPSHVARAHGVSILAIGVASADMEELNKIASSTSYKSLFFASTFDDLPSVEREFIASLCGQELQLEYKLRDKSEQLDTPTDYPEALVKPLGPCSSQCTKGQKGEKVSGASCFVHLLFTIKCDTHVDLSAWAPTG
;
A
#
# COMPACT_ATOMS: atom_id res chain seq x y z
N MET A 1 -31.41 40.34 -90.31
CA MET A 1 -31.56 40.22 -88.85
C MET A 1 -30.23 40.64 -88.25
N GLY A 2 -30.22 41.63 -87.35
CA GLY A 2 -28.99 42.17 -86.76
C GLY A 2 -28.27 41.12 -85.93
N ALA A 3 -26.93 41.17 -85.91
CA ALA A 3 -26.10 40.27 -85.13
C ALA A 3 -26.28 40.59 -83.63
N VAL A 4 -27.04 39.74 -82.93
CA VAL A 4 -27.39 39.95 -81.52
C VAL A 4 -26.19 39.63 -80.64
N GLY A 5 -25.70 40.60 -79.86
CA GLY A 5 -24.61 40.41 -78.91
C GLY A 5 -24.98 39.60 -77.66
N PRO A 6 -24.00 39.23 -76.83
CA PRO A 6 -24.27 38.64 -75.52
C PRO A 6 -25.00 39.65 -74.61
N VAL A 7 -25.85 39.16 -73.71
CA VAL A 7 -26.65 39.98 -72.78
C VAL A 7 -26.49 39.48 -71.34
N ASP A 8 -26.99 40.24 -70.36
CA ASP A 8 -26.93 39.90 -68.94
C ASP A 8 -25.51 39.64 -68.42
N LEU A 9 -24.56 40.51 -68.79
CA LEU A 9 -23.19 40.40 -68.31
C LEU A 9 -23.13 40.68 -66.80
N VAL A 10 -22.67 39.69 -66.05
CA VAL A 10 -22.53 39.75 -64.59
C VAL A 10 -21.11 39.37 -64.19
N ALA A 11 -20.52 40.16 -63.32
CA ALA A 11 -19.30 39.80 -62.61
C ALA A 11 -19.65 39.23 -61.24
N SER A 12 -19.02 38.12 -60.89
CA SER A 12 -19.18 37.38 -59.64
C SER A 12 -17.81 36.93 -59.15
N GLU A 13 -17.72 36.46 -57.89
CA GLU A 13 -16.45 35.99 -57.30
C GLU A 13 -15.31 37.02 -57.44
N VAL A 14 -15.61 38.31 -57.27
CA VAL A 14 -14.62 39.39 -57.40
C VAL A 14 -13.62 39.32 -56.26
N ALA A 15 -12.36 39.06 -56.61
CA ALA A 15 -11.22 38.97 -55.72
C ALA A 15 -10.17 40.04 -56.08
N HIS A 16 -9.09 40.08 -55.31
CA HIS A 16 -8.03 41.08 -55.45
C HIS A 16 -7.22 40.94 -56.74
N SER A 17 -7.18 39.74 -57.34
CA SER A 17 -6.43 39.48 -58.57
C SER A 17 -7.22 38.71 -59.64
N SER A 18 -8.52 38.50 -59.42
CA SER A 18 -9.36 37.74 -60.34
C SER A 18 -10.83 38.03 -60.15
N LEU A 19 -11.63 37.80 -61.18
CA LEU A 19 -13.09 37.81 -61.10
C LEU A 19 -13.67 36.80 -62.08
N ARG A 20 -14.88 36.30 -61.80
CA ARG A 20 -15.62 35.44 -62.71
C ARG A 20 -16.63 36.26 -63.48
N LEU A 21 -16.50 36.27 -64.79
CA LEU A 21 -17.43 36.92 -65.70
C LEU A 21 -18.39 35.88 -66.29
N SER A 22 -19.68 36.20 -66.38
CA SER A 22 -20.72 35.33 -66.96
C SER A 22 -21.73 36.15 -67.75
N TRP A 23 -22.25 35.58 -68.84
CA TRP A 23 -23.25 36.23 -69.69
C TRP A 23 -24.22 35.20 -70.28
N SER A 24 -25.36 35.69 -70.77
CA SER A 24 -26.30 34.90 -71.58
C SER A 24 -25.74 34.73 -73.01
N PRO A 25 -25.71 33.51 -73.56
CA PRO A 25 -25.19 33.27 -74.91
C PRO A 25 -25.88 34.10 -75.99
N ALA A 26 -25.09 34.61 -76.93
CA ALA A 26 -25.58 35.30 -78.12
C ALA A 26 -26.32 34.34 -79.07
N SER A 27 -27.32 34.85 -79.79
CA SER A 27 -28.13 34.04 -80.71
C SER A 27 -27.47 33.94 -82.11
N GLY A 28 -27.49 32.75 -82.73
CA GLY A 28 -26.94 32.50 -84.06
C GLY A 28 -25.69 31.59 -84.06
N ASP A 29 -25.00 31.52 -85.19
CA ASP A 29 -23.80 30.67 -85.38
C ASP A 29 -22.54 31.36 -84.82
N VAL A 30 -22.45 31.44 -83.49
CA VAL A 30 -21.36 32.11 -82.76
C VAL A 30 -20.12 31.22 -82.75
N MET A 31 -19.03 31.70 -83.36
CA MET A 31 -17.75 30.97 -83.40
C MET A 31 -16.94 31.13 -82.12
N GLY A 32 -17.14 32.24 -81.40
CA GLY A 32 -16.39 32.57 -80.19
C GLY A 32 -16.87 33.86 -79.52
N TYR A 33 -16.31 34.15 -78.36
CA TYR A 33 -16.47 35.44 -77.68
C TYR A 33 -15.12 36.12 -77.54
N ARG A 34 -15.06 37.43 -77.75
CA ARG A 34 -13.85 38.22 -77.51
C ARG A 34 -14.05 39.06 -76.27
N LEU A 35 -13.23 38.83 -75.25
CA LEU A 35 -13.20 39.61 -74.02
C LEU A 35 -12.08 40.64 -74.10
N LEU A 36 -12.42 41.91 -73.90
CA LEU A 36 -11.48 43.01 -73.67
C LEU A 36 -11.52 43.39 -72.19
N VAL A 37 -10.35 43.43 -71.55
CA VAL A 37 -10.17 43.84 -70.16
C VAL A 37 -9.35 45.11 -70.15
N THR A 38 -9.94 46.23 -69.76
CA THR A 38 -9.30 47.54 -69.78
C THR A 38 -9.22 48.12 -68.37
N PRO A 39 -8.03 48.31 -67.78
CA PRO A 39 -7.93 49.01 -66.50
C PRO A 39 -8.35 50.48 -66.64
N VAL A 40 -9.01 51.00 -65.63
CA VAL A 40 -9.49 52.37 -65.54
C VAL A 40 -8.70 53.08 -64.46
N SER A 41 -8.15 54.24 -64.79
CA SER A 41 -7.42 55.06 -63.82
C SER A 41 -8.38 55.63 -62.75
N PRO A 42 -7.90 56.02 -61.56
CA PRO A 42 -8.72 56.64 -60.51
C PRO A 42 -9.45 57.94 -60.93
N LYS A 43 -9.09 58.52 -62.09
CA LYS A 43 -9.74 59.70 -62.68
C LYS A 43 -10.84 59.33 -63.70
N GLY A 44 -11.20 58.04 -63.81
CA GLY A 44 -12.20 57.52 -64.75
C GLY A 44 -11.72 57.40 -66.20
N GLN A 45 -10.43 57.60 -66.46
CA GLN A 45 -9.87 57.48 -67.81
C GLN A 45 -9.46 56.02 -68.09
N GLN A 46 -9.97 55.45 -69.18
CA GLN A 46 -9.62 54.11 -69.64
C GLN A 46 -8.16 54.07 -70.12
N LEU A 47 -7.40 53.09 -69.64
CA LEU A 47 -6.00 52.89 -69.98
C LEU A 47 -5.87 51.87 -71.11
N THR A 48 -6.33 52.24 -72.31
CA THR A 48 -6.37 51.35 -73.49
C THR A 48 -4.99 50.78 -73.88
N ALA A 49 -3.89 51.42 -73.46
CA ALA A 49 -2.53 50.92 -73.67
C ALA A 49 -2.19 49.66 -72.85
N LEU A 50 -2.92 49.41 -71.75
CA LEU A 50 -2.78 48.24 -70.89
C LEU A 50 -3.94 47.23 -71.08
N GLN A 51 -4.76 47.43 -72.12
CA GLN A 51 -5.88 46.56 -72.42
C GLN A 51 -5.40 45.17 -72.85
N THR A 52 -5.96 44.13 -72.25
CA THR A 52 -5.73 42.74 -72.66
C THR A 52 -6.93 42.21 -73.43
N GLN A 53 -6.67 41.36 -74.43
CA GLN A 53 -7.70 40.70 -75.23
C GLN A 53 -7.56 39.19 -75.08
N THR A 54 -8.69 38.52 -74.81
CA THR A 54 -8.78 37.06 -74.74
C THR A 54 -9.90 36.58 -75.65
N ASP A 55 -9.57 35.68 -76.59
CA ASP A 55 -10.56 35.02 -77.45
C ASP A 55 -10.99 33.69 -76.81
N LEU A 56 -12.30 33.52 -76.62
CA LEU A 56 -12.96 32.39 -75.98
C LEU A 56 -13.75 31.60 -77.02
N LYS A 57 -13.94 30.30 -76.76
CA LYS A 57 -14.72 29.41 -77.64
C LYS A 57 -16.21 29.75 -77.58
N GLY A 58 -16.93 29.45 -78.67
CA GLY A 58 -18.36 29.80 -78.82
C GLY A 58 -19.31 29.08 -77.85
N ASP A 59 -18.86 27.97 -77.26
CA ASP A 59 -19.60 27.20 -76.26
C ASP A 59 -19.37 27.68 -74.82
N VAL A 60 -18.62 28.77 -74.60
CA VAL A 60 -18.33 29.32 -73.26
C VAL A 60 -19.25 30.51 -72.96
N TRP A 61 -19.88 30.48 -71.80
CA TRP A 61 -20.73 31.57 -71.30
C TRP A 61 -20.26 32.14 -69.94
N SER A 62 -19.14 31.63 -69.42
CA SER A 62 -18.45 32.17 -68.25
C SER A 62 -16.94 31.93 -68.31
N THR A 63 -16.15 32.90 -67.88
CA THR A 63 -14.69 32.79 -67.81
C THR A 63 -14.14 33.38 -66.52
N LEU A 64 -13.02 32.84 -66.03
CA LEU A 64 -12.24 33.43 -64.95
C LEU A 64 -11.24 34.40 -65.57
N VAL A 65 -11.34 35.68 -65.21
CA VAL A 65 -10.34 36.69 -65.53
C VAL A 65 -9.36 36.73 -64.37
N SER A 66 -8.09 36.46 -64.62
CA SER A 66 -7.01 36.43 -63.62
C SER A 66 -5.93 37.46 -63.94
N GLU A 67 -4.94 37.58 -63.05
CA GLU A 67 -3.81 38.52 -63.19
C GLU A 67 -4.25 40.00 -63.22
N LEU A 68 -5.33 40.31 -62.50
CA LEU A 68 -5.78 41.68 -62.29
C LEU A 68 -4.98 42.32 -61.13
N ASP A 69 -4.79 43.64 -61.21
CA ASP A 69 -4.24 44.42 -60.11
C ASP A 69 -5.30 44.64 -59.01
N PRO A 70 -4.90 44.64 -57.72
CA PRO A 70 -5.79 44.89 -56.59
C PRO A 70 -6.29 46.35 -56.54
N SER A 71 -7.47 46.56 -55.95
CA SER A 71 -8.09 47.89 -55.80
C SER A 71 -8.10 48.73 -57.08
N THR A 72 -8.32 48.07 -58.22
CA THR A 72 -8.28 48.68 -59.55
C THR A 72 -9.60 48.45 -60.25
N GLU A 73 -10.15 49.51 -60.83
CA GLU A 73 -11.38 49.46 -61.62
C GLU A 73 -11.09 48.96 -63.04
N TYR A 74 -11.88 48.02 -63.54
CA TYR A 74 -11.75 47.46 -64.88
C TYR A 74 -13.04 47.60 -65.66
N LEU A 75 -12.93 48.04 -66.92
CA LEU A 75 -13.98 47.93 -67.92
C LEU A 75 -13.81 46.62 -68.69
N LEU A 76 -14.80 45.73 -68.55
CA LEU A 76 -14.83 44.42 -69.18
C LEU A 76 -15.86 44.43 -70.30
N THR A 77 -15.43 44.22 -71.54
CA THR A 77 -16.32 44.23 -72.72
C THR A 77 -16.27 42.88 -73.43
N VAL A 78 -17.44 42.27 -73.65
CA VAL A 78 -17.58 41.00 -74.37
C VAL A 78 -18.27 41.21 -75.71
N TYR A 79 -17.65 40.72 -76.78
CA TYR A 79 -18.19 40.70 -78.13
C TYR A 79 -18.50 39.26 -78.56
N ALA A 80 -19.60 39.04 -79.27
CA ALA A 80 -19.80 37.78 -80.01
C ALA A 80 -19.06 37.84 -81.36
N VAL A 81 -18.33 36.79 -81.70
CA VAL A 81 -17.56 36.67 -82.96
C VAL A 81 -18.26 35.69 -83.88
N TYR A 82 -18.65 36.17 -85.07
CA TYR A 82 -19.30 35.39 -86.13
C TYR A 82 -18.34 35.24 -87.33
N PRO A 83 -18.59 34.31 -88.28
CA PRO A 83 -17.65 34.00 -89.36
C PRO A 83 -17.14 35.19 -90.20
N HIS A 84 -17.91 36.27 -90.33
CA HIS A 84 -17.56 37.42 -91.18
C HIS A 84 -17.75 38.79 -90.51
N LEU A 85 -18.12 38.83 -89.22
CA LEU A 85 -18.36 40.06 -88.49
C LEU A 85 -18.29 39.86 -86.97
N VAL A 86 -18.02 40.95 -86.25
CA VAL A 86 -18.12 41.00 -84.79
C VAL A 86 -19.50 41.58 -84.46
N GLY A 87 -20.27 40.89 -83.62
CA GLY A 87 -21.60 41.30 -83.19
C GLY A 87 -21.56 42.41 -82.13
N ASP A 88 -22.75 42.82 -81.67
CA ASP A 88 -22.88 43.82 -80.61
C ASP A 88 -22.17 43.38 -79.32
N SER A 89 -21.76 44.36 -78.51
CA SER A 89 -21.02 44.13 -77.27
C SER A 89 -21.80 44.50 -76.03
N VAL A 90 -21.54 43.82 -74.93
CA VAL A 90 -21.99 44.20 -73.59
C VAL A 90 -20.76 44.50 -72.72
N SER A 91 -20.84 45.56 -71.92
CA SER A 91 -19.75 45.97 -71.02
C SER A 91 -20.23 46.10 -69.58
N ILE A 92 -19.33 45.80 -68.64
CA ILE A 92 -19.54 46.04 -67.20
C ILE A 92 -18.26 46.63 -66.61
N THR A 93 -18.41 47.55 -65.67
CA THR A 93 -17.30 48.09 -64.88
C THR A 93 -17.29 47.42 -63.51
N VAL A 94 -16.13 46.94 -63.08
CA VAL A 94 -15.96 46.20 -61.82
C VAL A 94 -14.65 46.59 -61.17
N GLU A 95 -14.68 46.86 -59.87
CA GLU A 95 -13.49 47.13 -59.07
C GLU A 95 -13.01 45.86 -58.35
N THR A 96 -11.72 45.53 -58.47
CA THR A 96 -11.11 44.43 -57.71
C THR A 96 -10.99 44.79 -56.23
N THR A 97 -11.00 43.77 -55.37
CA THR A 97 -10.87 44.01 -53.92
C THR A 97 -9.43 44.35 -53.52
N ALA A 98 -9.25 44.94 -52.34
CA ALA A 98 -7.92 45.13 -51.75
C ALA A 98 -7.27 43.80 -51.37
N LEU A 99 -5.94 43.79 -51.22
CA LEU A 99 -5.20 42.61 -50.76
C LEU A 99 -5.72 42.14 -49.39
N PRO A 100 -6.12 40.86 -49.25
CA PRO A 100 -6.67 40.37 -47.99
C PRO A 100 -5.65 40.47 -46.84
N PRO A 101 -6.01 41.05 -45.68
CA PRO A 101 -5.15 41.06 -44.51
C PRO A 101 -5.12 39.69 -43.81
N VAL A 102 -4.13 39.50 -42.94
CA VAL A 102 -3.98 38.28 -42.14
C VAL A 102 -5.18 38.06 -41.22
N ALA A 103 -5.88 36.93 -41.37
CA ALA A 103 -7.04 36.60 -40.57
C ALA A 103 -6.68 35.87 -39.26
N ASN A 104 -7.48 36.08 -38.20
CA ASN A 104 -7.37 35.40 -36.90
C ASN A 104 -6.01 35.50 -36.20
N PHE A 105 -5.28 36.60 -36.42
CA PHE A 105 -4.00 36.85 -35.77
C PHE A 105 -4.18 37.05 -34.26
N ARG A 106 -3.53 36.19 -33.46
CA ARG A 106 -3.64 36.19 -31.99
C ARG A 106 -2.35 35.73 -31.32
N VAL A 107 -2.20 36.10 -30.05
CA VAL A 107 -1.22 35.47 -29.15
C VAL A 107 -1.80 34.14 -28.70
N VAL A 108 -1.07 33.05 -28.97
CA VAL A 108 -1.44 31.68 -28.61
C VAL A 108 -0.94 31.34 -27.20
N GLU A 109 0.26 31.80 -26.86
CA GLU A 109 0.93 31.49 -25.60
C GLU A 109 1.83 32.67 -25.20
N GLU A 110 1.74 33.08 -23.94
CA GLU A 110 2.59 34.10 -23.33
C GLU A 110 3.69 33.40 -22.51
N GLY A 111 4.93 33.57 -22.91
CA GLY A 111 6.11 33.07 -22.21
C GLY A 111 6.79 34.14 -21.37
N LEU A 112 7.77 33.72 -20.57
CA LEU A 112 8.57 34.63 -19.73
C LEU A 112 9.41 35.60 -20.58
N PHE A 113 9.99 35.09 -21.67
CA PHE A 113 10.82 35.86 -22.62
C PHE A 113 10.39 35.65 -24.08
N SER A 114 9.17 35.17 -24.29
CA SER A 114 8.69 34.81 -25.62
C SER A 114 7.18 35.01 -25.78
N LEU A 115 6.75 35.17 -27.03
CA LEU A 115 5.34 35.21 -27.41
C LEU A 115 5.13 34.26 -28.60
N ARG A 116 4.24 33.27 -28.44
CA ARG A 116 3.81 32.41 -29.54
C ARG A 116 2.63 33.06 -30.23
N LEU A 117 2.73 33.28 -31.53
CA LEU A 117 1.70 33.89 -32.36
C LEU A 117 1.06 32.84 -33.27
N GLY A 118 -0.20 33.07 -33.63
CA GLY A 118 -0.92 32.21 -34.57
C GLY A 118 -1.92 32.99 -35.42
N TRP A 119 -2.14 32.53 -36.65
CA TRP A 119 -3.06 33.12 -37.62
C TRP A 119 -3.64 32.07 -38.56
N THR A 120 -4.64 32.43 -39.37
CA THR A 120 -5.17 31.56 -40.41
C THR A 120 -4.30 31.64 -41.67
N PRO A 121 -3.81 30.49 -42.21
CA PRO A 121 -3.04 30.48 -43.44
C PRO A 121 -3.92 30.96 -44.60
N LEU A 122 -3.39 31.90 -45.36
CA LEU A 122 -3.97 32.38 -46.62
C LEU A 122 -3.28 31.60 -47.74
N GLY A 123 -3.96 31.34 -48.87
CA GLY A 123 -3.50 30.39 -49.91
C GLY A 123 -2.15 30.71 -50.58
N LYS A 124 -2.15 31.12 -51.85
CA LYS A 124 -0.91 31.45 -52.57
C LYS A 124 -0.40 32.84 -52.16
N LEU A 125 0.69 32.88 -51.41
CA LEU A 125 1.39 34.10 -51.00
C LEU A 125 2.90 33.85 -50.91
N ASP A 126 3.70 34.90 -51.05
CA ASP A 126 5.17 34.84 -51.03
C ASP A 126 5.71 34.69 -49.60
N GLY A 127 4.98 35.20 -48.60
CA GLY A 127 5.32 35.02 -47.19
C GLY A 127 4.50 35.87 -46.23
N TYR A 128 4.82 35.76 -44.95
CA TYR A 128 4.33 36.66 -43.91
C TYR A 128 5.46 37.51 -43.35
N LYS A 129 5.20 38.78 -43.10
CA LYS A 129 6.19 39.68 -42.50
C LYS A 129 5.72 40.11 -41.11
N ILE A 130 6.48 39.73 -40.08
CA ILE A 130 6.21 40.13 -38.70
C ILE A 130 7.12 41.30 -38.32
N PHE A 131 6.54 42.27 -37.62
CA PHE A 131 7.17 43.52 -37.23
C PHE A 131 6.83 43.90 -35.78
N ILE A 132 7.85 44.22 -34.98
CA ILE A 132 7.68 44.78 -33.62
C ILE A 132 8.35 46.16 -33.56
N PRO A 133 7.59 47.25 -33.41
CA PRO A 133 8.15 48.57 -33.21
C PRO A 133 8.81 48.67 -31.83
N ARG A 134 10.12 48.97 -31.76
CA ARG A 134 10.78 49.38 -30.50
C ARG A 134 10.47 50.84 -30.20
N THR A 135 9.74 51.07 -29.12
CA THR A 135 9.38 52.41 -28.64
C THR A 135 10.57 53.23 -28.11
N SER A 136 11.70 52.60 -27.77
CA SER A 136 12.85 53.26 -27.10
C SER A 136 14.01 53.67 -28.02
N ARG A 137 14.08 53.18 -29.27
CA ARG A 137 15.08 53.59 -30.28
C ARG A 137 14.49 53.50 -31.70
N PRO A 138 14.15 54.61 -32.34
CA PRO A 138 13.72 54.61 -33.74
C PRO A 138 14.84 54.04 -34.62
N GLY A 139 14.59 52.94 -35.33
CA GLY A 139 15.53 52.33 -36.28
C GLY A 139 16.09 50.95 -35.92
N LEU A 140 15.87 50.45 -34.69
CA LEU A 140 16.10 49.04 -34.35
C LEU A 140 14.75 48.34 -34.24
N MET A 141 14.42 47.51 -35.23
CA MET A 141 13.13 46.83 -35.33
C MET A 141 13.37 45.32 -35.29
N TYR A 142 12.46 44.57 -34.67
CA TYR A 142 12.38 43.14 -34.95
C TYR A 142 11.57 42.99 -36.23
N GLU A 143 12.20 42.46 -37.27
CA GLU A 143 11.60 42.22 -38.57
C GLU A 143 11.98 40.83 -39.03
N GLN A 144 10.98 39.99 -39.30
CA GLN A 144 11.19 38.61 -39.75
C GLN A 144 10.28 38.34 -40.94
N LEU A 145 10.88 37.90 -42.05
CA LEU A 145 10.15 37.33 -43.19
C LEU A 145 10.00 35.82 -42.95
N LEU A 146 8.77 35.35 -43.07
CA LEU A 146 8.36 33.98 -42.82
C LEU A 146 7.81 33.37 -44.11
N PRO A 147 8.00 32.06 -44.32
CA PRO A 147 7.40 31.33 -45.43
C PRO A 147 5.87 31.45 -45.46
N GLY A 148 5.26 31.27 -46.65
CA GLY A 148 3.81 31.45 -46.81
C GLY A 148 2.94 30.30 -46.32
N ASP A 149 3.53 29.14 -46.06
CA ASP A 149 2.87 27.90 -45.64
C ASP A 149 2.71 27.78 -44.11
N ILE A 150 3.32 28.68 -43.33
CA ILE A 150 3.24 28.64 -41.87
C ILE A 150 2.05 29.44 -41.33
N SER A 151 1.52 28.98 -40.19
CA SER A 151 0.37 29.60 -39.50
C SER A 151 0.67 29.99 -38.04
N SER A 152 1.92 29.81 -37.59
CA SER A 152 2.36 30.18 -36.25
C SER A 152 3.85 30.50 -36.22
N HIS A 153 4.26 31.39 -35.31
CA HIS A 153 5.67 31.76 -35.10
C HIS A 153 5.92 32.13 -33.64
N VAL A 154 7.09 31.78 -33.10
CA VAL A 154 7.51 32.15 -31.74
C VAL A 154 8.54 33.26 -31.81
N ILE A 155 8.27 34.37 -31.13
CA ILE A 155 9.25 35.43 -30.92
C ILE A 155 9.97 35.16 -29.60
N GLU A 156 11.29 35.03 -29.64
CA GLU A 156 12.14 34.79 -28.47
C GLU A 156 13.02 36.01 -28.14
N GLY A 157 13.65 36.01 -26.97
CA GLY A 157 14.57 37.07 -26.54
C GLY A 157 13.88 38.38 -26.14
N LEU A 158 12.61 38.29 -25.71
CA LEU A 158 11.86 39.42 -25.16
C LEU A 158 12.22 39.63 -23.68
N GLU A 159 12.05 40.86 -23.20
CA GLU A 159 12.20 41.17 -21.77
C GLU A 159 10.95 40.77 -20.97
N GLU A 160 11.15 40.39 -19.70
CA GLU A 160 10.11 40.03 -18.72
C GLU A 160 9.16 41.20 -18.40
N ASP A 161 7.88 40.90 -18.11
CA ASP A 161 6.84 41.84 -17.67
C ASP A 161 6.64 43.05 -18.61
N LYS A 162 6.93 42.90 -19.91
CA LYS A 162 6.77 43.95 -20.93
C LYS A 162 5.67 43.63 -21.93
N THR A 163 4.93 44.66 -22.29
CA THR A 163 3.92 44.59 -23.35
C THR A 163 4.55 44.91 -24.69
N TYR A 164 4.34 44.04 -25.67
CA TYR A 164 4.78 44.21 -27.05
C TYR A 164 3.58 44.33 -27.97
N THR A 165 3.62 45.32 -28.86
CA THR A 165 2.68 45.42 -29.98
C THR A 165 3.31 44.73 -31.18
N VAL A 166 2.72 43.65 -31.66
CA VAL A 166 3.22 42.91 -32.82
C VAL A 166 2.30 43.16 -34.01
N SER A 167 2.89 43.48 -35.17
CA SER A 167 2.18 43.68 -36.44
C SER A 167 2.55 42.58 -37.43
N ILE A 168 1.60 42.12 -38.24
CA ILE A 168 1.81 41.13 -39.30
C ILE A 168 1.17 41.58 -40.61
N TYR A 169 1.86 41.36 -41.73
CA TYR A 169 1.39 41.61 -43.09
C TYR A 169 1.48 40.32 -43.91
N ALA A 170 0.52 40.09 -44.80
CA ALA A 170 0.64 39.08 -45.85
C ALA A 170 1.37 39.69 -47.06
N VAL A 171 2.36 38.97 -47.59
CA VAL A 171 3.16 39.38 -48.75
C VAL A 171 2.67 38.59 -49.96
N TYR A 172 2.04 39.29 -50.90
CA TYR A 172 1.57 38.74 -52.17
C TYR A 172 2.51 39.16 -53.30
N PRO A 173 2.53 38.46 -54.45
CA PRO A 173 3.32 38.87 -55.62
C PRO A 173 3.02 40.30 -56.09
N GLN A 174 1.79 40.79 -55.87
CA GLN A 174 1.33 42.12 -56.26
C GLN A 174 1.67 43.21 -55.23
N GLY A 175 2.05 42.85 -54.00
CA GLY A 175 2.31 43.80 -52.91
C GLY A 175 1.99 43.25 -51.52
N VAL A 176 2.04 44.12 -50.51
CA VAL A 176 1.74 43.76 -49.12
C VAL A 176 0.30 44.13 -48.75
N SER A 177 -0.33 43.32 -47.90
CA SER A 177 -1.65 43.62 -47.32
C SER A 177 -1.59 44.77 -46.32
N GLU A 178 -2.74 45.23 -45.84
CA GLU A 178 -2.81 46.05 -44.62
C GLU A 178 -2.29 45.26 -43.39
N PRO A 179 -1.64 45.93 -42.40
CA PRO A 179 -1.18 45.27 -41.18
C PRO A 179 -2.33 44.87 -40.28
N VAL A 180 -2.15 43.73 -39.62
CA VAL A 180 -2.95 43.36 -38.44
C VAL A 180 -2.07 43.42 -37.21
N THR A 181 -2.54 44.09 -36.16
CA THR A 181 -1.78 44.31 -34.94
C THR A 181 -2.42 43.62 -33.74
N ILE A 182 -1.59 43.09 -32.85
CA ILE A 182 -2.00 42.49 -31.58
C ILE A 182 -1.05 42.94 -30.47
N THR A 183 -1.55 42.99 -29.24
CA THR A 183 -0.72 43.24 -28.06
C THR A 183 -0.58 41.95 -27.26
N GLY A 184 0.65 41.55 -26.96
CA GLY A 184 0.96 40.44 -26.04
C GLY A 184 1.83 40.95 -24.90
N LYS A 185 1.66 40.39 -23.69
CA LYS A 185 2.50 40.74 -22.54
C LYS A 185 3.32 39.53 -22.13
N THR A 186 4.63 39.70 -21.98
CA THR A 186 5.47 38.64 -21.41
C THR A 186 5.16 38.44 -19.93
N LEU A 187 5.31 37.21 -19.47
CA LEU A 187 5.04 36.86 -18.08
C LEU A 187 6.06 37.49 -17.13
N LYS A 188 5.74 37.42 -15.83
CA LYS A 188 6.59 37.86 -14.72
C LYS A 188 6.86 36.69 -13.78
N LEU A 189 8.07 36.63 -13.24
CA LEU A 189 8.46 35.76 -12.15
C LEU A 189 7.70 36.16 -10.87
N VAL A 190 6.66 35.41 -10.55
CA VAL A 190 5.84 35.57 -9.34
C VAL A 190 6.05 34.40 -8.37
N PRO A 191 6.07 34.64 -7.04
CA PRO A 191 6.17 33.58 -6.04
C PRO A 191 4.85 32.79 -5.92
N VAL A 192 4.91 31.65 -5.26
CA VAL A 192 3.72 30.90 -4.82
C VAL A 192 3.08 31.62 -3.63
N GLU A 193 1.84 32.11 -3.75
CA GLU A 193 1.22 32.94 -2.71
C GLU A 193 0.73 32.15 -1.48
N GLN A 194 0.30 30.90 -1.63
CA GLN A 194 -0.39 30.15 -0.56
C GLN A 194 0.27 28.80 -0.25
N LEU A 195 1.56 28.80 0.12
CA LEU A 195 2.22 27.58 0.63
C LEU A 195 1.69 27.26 2.04
N LEU A 196 0.87 26.22 2.14
CA LEU A 196 0.38 25.66 3.40
C LEU A 196 1.07 24.33 3.69
N VAL A 197 1.63 24.22 4.88
CA VAL A 197 2.29 22.99 5.34
C VAL A 197 1.60 22.52 6.61
N GLN A 198 0.98 21.33 6.53
CA GLN A 198 0.04 20.83 7.53
C GLN A 198 0.15 19.30 7.68
N ASN A 199 -0.61 18.73 8.62
CA ASN A 199 -0.68 17.28 8.86
C ASN A 199 0.70 16.65 9.13
N ALA A 200 1.52 17.31 9.95
CA ALA A 200 2.81 16.80 10.36
C ALA A 200 2.66 15.54 11.24
N THR A 201 3.38 14.49 10.87
CA THR A 201 3.51 13.23 11.62
C THR A 201 4.93 13.10 12.17
N THR A 202 5.35 11.92 12.60
CA THR A 202 6.73 11.65 13.01
C THR A 202 7.75 11.84 11.89
N ASP A 203 7.39 11.49 10.67
CA ASP A 203 8.33 11.35 9.55
C ASP A 203 7.81 11.92 8.24
N THR A 204 6.60 12.50 8.26
CA THR A 204 5.98 13.06 7.05
C THR A 204 5.24 14.37 7.33
N VAL A 205 5.16 15.23 6.32
CA VAL A 205 4.41 16.48 6.34
C VAL A 205 3.76 16.73 4.97
N GLN A 206 2.53 17.24 4.94
CA GLN A 206 1.86 17.62 3.70
C GLN A 206 2.09 19.09 3.35
N ALA A 207 2.66 19.35 2.17
CA ALA A 207 2.75 20.69 1.58
C ALA A 207 1.67 20.87 0.50
N ARG A 208 1.00 22.02 0.47
CA ARG A 208 -0.06 22.36 -0.48
C ARG A 208 0.08 23.81 -0.94
N TRP A 209 -0.19 24.08 -2.21
CA TRP A 209 -0.09 25.42 -2.79
C TRP A 209 -1.09 25.67 -3.92
N THR A 210 -1.22 26.94 -4.29
CA THR A 210 -1.97 27.40 -5.47
C THR A 210 -1.08 27.39 -6.71
N SER A 211 -1.67 27.02 -7.85
CA SER A 211 -0.94 27.01 -9.11
C SER A 211 -0.59 28.44 -9.56
N VAL A 212 0.59 28.60 -10.14
CA VAL A 212 1.15 29.85 -10.66
C VAL A 212 1.01 29.86 -12.18
N THR A 213 0.40 30.90 -12.73
CA THR A 213 0.19 31.05 -14.18
C THR A 213 1.52 31.05 -14.93
N GLY A 214 1.66 30.15 -15.92
CA GLY A 214 2.86 30.02 -16.76
C GLY A 214 3.99 29.21 -16.14
N ALA A 215 3.84 28.72 -14.91
CA ALA A 215 4.82 27.81 -14.32
C ALA A 215 4.68 26.41 -14.95
N THR A 216 5.76 25.89 -15.50
CA THR A 216 5.86 24.53 -16.05
C THR A 216 6.12 23.48 -14.96
N GLY A 217 6.40 23.93 -13.74
CA GLY A 217 6.62 23.07 -12.58
C GLY A 217 6.93 23.84 -11.30
N TYR A 218 7.27 23.10 -10.25
CA TYR A 218 7.64 23.65 -8.95
C TYR A 218 8.85 22.90 -8.38
N ARG A 219 9.76 23.62 -7.74
CA ARG A 219 10.77 23.00 -6.88
C ARG A 219 10.33 23.15 -5.43
N LEU A 220 10.14 22.04 -4.76
CA LEU A 220 9.89 21.99 -3.32
C LEU A 220 11.17 21.54 -2.62
N THR A 221 11.66 22.33 -1.67
CA THR A 221 12.88 22.06 -0.90
C THR A 221 12.52 22.05 0.58
N TRP A 222 13.10 21.15 1.37
CA TRP A 222 12.97 21.15 2.82
C TRP A 222 14.33 20.98 3.48
N SER A 223 14.57 21.77 4.52
CA SER A 223 15.83 21.77 5.23
C SER A 223 15.66 21.81 6.75
N SER A 224 16.50 21.07 7.48
CA SER A 224 16.58 21.17 8.94
C SER A 224 17.81 21.96 9.38
N ALA A 225 17.77 22.53 10.58
CA ALA A 225 18.90 23.22 11.19
C ALA A 225 20.14 22.31 11.41
N GLU A 226 19.94 20.99 11.37
CA GLU A 226 20.99 19.97 11.48
C GLU A 226 21.73 19.73 10.14
N GLY A 227 21.42 20.51 9.10
CA GLY A 227 22.09 20.46 7.79
C GLY A 227 21.49 19.44 6.82
N HIS A 228 20.33 18.85 7.14
CA HIS A 228 19.59 18.04 6.19
C HIS A 228 18.93 18.95 5.16
N VAL A 229 19.19 18.75 3.86
CA VAL A 229 18.53 19.49 2.77
C VAL A 229 18.18 18.51 1.66
N GLU A 230 16.91 18.45 1.30
CA GLU A 230 16.42 17.67 0.16
C GLU A 230 15.46 18.52 -0.68
N ASN A 231 15.33 18.19 -1.96
CA ASN A 231 14.41 18.86 -2.87
C ASN A 231 13.83 17.91 -3.91
N VAL A 232 12.70 18.31 -4.48
CA VAL A 232 12.02 17.59 -5.56
C VAL A 232 11.50 18.59 -6.59
N ASN A 233 11.66 18.25 -7.87
CA ASN A 233 11.03 18.98 -8.98
C ASN A 233 9.72 18.30 -9.34
N LEU A 234 8.64 19.07 -9.33
CA LEU A 234 7.27 18.64 -9.56
C LEU A 234 6.76 19.28 -10.84
N GLY A 235 5.88 18.59 -11.57
CA GLY A 235 5.26 19.14 -12.78
C GLY A 235 4.20 20.20 -12.46
N GLU A 236 3.76 20.93 -13.49
CA GLU A 236 2.73 21.98 -13.41
C GLU A 236 1.38 21.51 -12.81
N THR A 237 1.07 20.22 -12.90
CA THR A 237 -0.19 19.64 -12.42
C THR A 237 -0.25 19.43 -10.90
N TYR A 238 0.89 19.56 -10.21
CA TYR A 238 0.97 19.36 -8.76
C TYR A 238 0.47 20.60 -8.02
N SER A 239 -0.48 20.40 -7.11
CA SER A 239 -0.97 21.41 -6.15
C SER A 239 -0.71 21.01 -4.69
N PHE A 240 -0.18 19.80 -4.47
CA PHE A 240 0.24 19.33 -3.16
C PHE A 240 1.31 18.24 -3.30
N TYR A 241 2.07 18.03 -2.24
CA TYR A 241 3.08 16.98 -2.13
C TYR A 241 3.21 16.50 -0.68
N MET A 242 3.45 15.20 -0.51
CA MET A 242 3.72 14.61 0.80
C MET A 242 5.22 14.46 0.98
N ILE A 243 5.81 15.29 1.83
CA ILE A 243 7.22 15.20 2.22
C ILE A 243 7.35 14.02 3.17
N GLN A 244 8.30 13.13 2.92
CA GLN A 244 8.49 11.89 3.67
C GLN A 244 9.96 11.71 4.07
N GLY A 245 10.24 10.82 5.02
CA GLY A 245 11.61 10.54 5.47
C GLY A 245 12.18 11.61 6.40
N LEU A 246 11.31 12.38 7.05
CA LEU A 246 11.68 13.41 8.02
C LEU A 246 12.08 12.77 9.36
N HIS A 247 12.98 13.42 10.09
CA HIS A 247 13.37 13.02 11.43
C HIS A 247 12.28 13.40 12.44
N THR A 248 12.10 12.58 13.47
CA THR A 248 11.07 12.80 14.49
C THR A 248 11.41 14.00 15.38
N GLY A 249 10.38 14.75 15.80
CA GLY A 249 10.54 15.90 16.67
C GLY A 249 11.37 17.07 16.11
N THR A 250 11.65 17.07 14.81
CA THR A 250 12.61 17.94 14.13
C THR A 250 11.88 19.06 13.37
N GLU A 251 12.46 20.26 13.40
CA GLU A 251 11.94 21.43 12.70
C GLU A 251 12.54 21.52 11.29
N TYR A 252 11.67 21.74 10.30
CA TYR A 252 11.98 21.84 8.90
C TYR A 252 11.50 23.18 8.34
N GLU A 253 12.38 23.88 7.65
CA GLU A 253 12.04 24.98 6.75
C GLU A 253 11.70 24.37 5.39
N VAL A 254 10.47 24.60 4.92
CA VAL A 254 9.98 24.15 3.62
C VAL A 254 9.86 25.36 2.71
N THR A 255 10.54 25.32 1.56
CA THR A 255 10.49 26.36 0.54
C THR A 255 9.96 25.82 -0.76
N ILE A 256 9.21 26.65 -1.49
CA ILE A 256 8.74 26.34 -2.84
C ILE A 256 9.06 27.50 -3.78
N ASN A 257 9.56 27.21 -4.98
CA ASN A 257 9.64 28.17 -6.07
C ASN A 257 9.03 27.59 -7.35
N PRO A 258 8.26 28.40 -8.12
CA PRO A 258 7.78 27.99 -9.43
C PRO A 258 8.93 27.94 -10.44
N ILE A 259 8.83 27.05 -11.42
CA ILE A 259 9.78 26.90 -12.52
C ILE A 259 9.07 27.32 -13.81
N PHE A 260 9.68 28.22 -14.56
CA PHE A 260 9.19 28.71 -15.86
C PHE A 260 10.17 28.24 -16.93
N VAL A 261 9.85 27.11 -17.59
CA VAL A 261 10.72 26.42 -18.55
C VAL A 261 12.05 25.98 -17.91
N ASP A 262 13.05 26.84 -17.91
CA ASP A 262 14.39 26.64 -17.37
C ASP A 262 14.79 27.66 -16.31
N VAL A 263 13.90 28.62 -15.99
CA VAL A 263 14.16 29.69 -15.02
C VAL A 263 13.41 29.45 -13.71
N GLU A 264 14.15 29.53 -12.60
CA GLU A 264 13.59 29.43 -11.25
C GLU A 264 13.02 30.78 -10.79
N GLY A 265 11.74 30.77 -10.42
CA GLY A 265 11.06 31.93 -9.86
C GLY A 265 11.37 32.17 -8.36
N PRO A 266 10.73 33.18 -7.76
CA PRO A 266 11.00 33.57 -6.38
C PRO A 266 10.52 32.51 -5.38
N ILE A 267 11.27 32.34 -4.28
CA ILE A 267 10.97 31.36 -3.23
C ILE A 267 9.90 31.87 -2.24
N THR A 268 8.98 30.98 -1.88
CA THR A 268 8.06 31.12 -0.74
C THR A 268 8.48 30.14 0.34
N ARG A 269 8.52 30.57 1.60
CA ARG A 269 9.01 29.75 2.73
C ARG A 269 7.96 29.58 3.82
N THR A 270 7.99 28.46 4.52
CA THR A 270 7.23 28.22 5.75
C THR A 270 7.97 27.20 6.63
N VAL A 271 7.66 27.16 7.93
CA VAL A 271 8.33 26.26 8.89
C VAL A 271 7.33 25.28 9.48
N VAL A 272 7.75 24.03 9.67
CA VAL A 272 6.94 22.96 10.25
C VAL A 272 7.79 22.08 11.16
N LYS A 273 7.18 21.54 12.23
CA LYS A 273 7.85 20.61 13.14
C LYS A 273 7.15 19.26 13.13
N THR A 274 7.93 18.19 12.95
CA THR A 274 7.43 16.80 13.02
C THR A 274 7.13 16.38 14.47
N LEU A 275 6.26 15.40 14.62
CA LEU A 275 5.87 14.84 15.93
C LEU A 275 6.99 13.99 16.54
N LYS A 276 6.99 13.86 17.87
CA LYS A 276 7.95 13.01 18.60
C LYS A 276 7.54 11.52 18.68
N SER A 277 6.30 11.13 18.30
CA SER A 277 5.80 9.74 18.30
C SER A 277 4.54 9.54 17.40
N SER A 278 4.26 8.28 16.99
CA SER A 278 3.36 7.79 15.91
C SER A 278 1.88 8.27 15.94
N ALA A 279 1.22 8.28 14.77
CA ALA A 279 -0.12 8.83 14.48
C ALA A 279 -1.33 8.01 15.01
N VAL A 280 -1.14 6.82 15.59
CA VAL A 280 -2.14 6.09 16.40
C VAL A 280 -1.49 5.80 17.75
N GLN A 281 -2.08 6.28 18.85
CA GLN A 281 -1.49 6.19 20.19
C GLN A 281 -1.92 4.93 20.94
N MET A 282 -3.02 4.30 20.53
CA MET A 282 -3.60 3.15 21.22
C MET A 282 -4.15 2.15 20.20
N LEU A 283 -3.61 0.92 20.20
CA LEU A 283 -4.16 -0.24 19.49
C LEU A 283 -4.30 -1.38 20.51
N LYS A 284 -5.53 -1.80 20.80
CA LYS A 284 -5.83 -2.80 21.85
C LYS A 284 -6.74 -3.91 21.33
N ALA A 285 -6.40 -5.15 21.68
CA ALA A 285 -7.31 -6.29 21.60
C ALA A 285 -8.05 -6.46 22.94
N SER A 286 -9.36 -6.65 22.88
CA SER A 286 -10.25 -6.84 24.03
C SER A 286 -11.30 -7.91 23.71
N ALA A 287 -12.03 -8.37 24.74
CA ALA A 287 -13.05 -9.41 24.59
C ALA A 287 -12.54 -10.64 23.79
N VAL A 288 -11.29 -11.04 24.04
CA VAL A 288 -10.64 -12.15 23.36
C VAL A 288 -11.27 -13.46 23.84
N SER A 289 -11.66 -14.29 22.89
CA SER A 289 -12.27 -15.61 23.09
C SER A 289 -11.41 -16.70 22.43
N THR A 290 -11.94 -17.92 22.38
CA THR A 290 -11.28 -19.05 21.71
C THR A 290 -11.17 -18.90 20.19
N ASN A 291 -12.03 -18.09 19.55
CA ASN A 291 -12.08 -17.96 18.09
C ASN A 291 -12.35 -16.52 17.57
N SER A 292 -12.41 -15.53 18.46
CA SER A 292 -12.72 -14.14 18.10
C SER A 292 -12.09 -13.15 19.07
N ALA A 293 -11.89 -11.91 18.61
CA ALA A 293 -11.35 -10.81 19.41
C ALA A 293 -11.90 -9.47 18.91
N MET A 294 -12.07 -8.50 19.81
CA MET A 294 -12.45 -7.13 19.47
C MET A 294 -11.22 -6.24 19.43
N ILE A 295 -10.90 -5.68 18.26
CA ILE A 295 -9.76 -4.80 18.04
C ILE A 295 -10.24 -3.35 18.07
N SER A 296 -9.57 -2.47 18.80
CA SER A 296 -9.97 -1.07 18.98
C SER A 296 -8.78 -0.12 18.98
N TRP A 297 -8.96 1.09 18.46
CA TRP A 297 -7.94 2.14 18.37
C TRP A 297 -8.50 3.55 18.49
N ASN A 298 -7.64 4.55 18.73
CA ASN A 298 -8.05 5.96 18.76
C ASN A 298 -8.22 6.53 17.34
N SER A 299 -9.16 7.47 17.17
CA SER A 299 -9.36 8.16 15.89
C SER A 299 -8.19 9.10 15.56
N VAL A 300 -7.85 9.21 14.28
CA VAL A 300 -6.76 10.04 13.75
C VAL A 300 -7.33 11.17 12.89
N PRO A 301 -7.06 12.45 13.22
CA PRO A 301 -7.53 13.58 12.42
C PRO A 301 -7.02 13.53 10.97
N GLY A 302 -7.90 13.72 9.99
CA GLY A 302 -7.55 13.71 8.57
C GLY A 302 -7.47 12.32 7.92
N ALA A 303 -7.67 11.23 8.68
CA ALA A 303 -7.67 9.88 8.12
C ALA A 303 -8.86 9.67 7.18
N THR A 304 -8.60 9.19 5.96
CA THR A 304 -9.64 8.77 5.01
C THR A 304 -10.07 7.32 5.25
N GLY A 305 -9.23 6.53 5.91
CA GLY A 305 -9.48 5.11 6.20
C GLY A 305 -8.43 4.50 7.12
N TYR A 306 -8.60 3.22 7.43
CA TYR A 306 -7.61 2.40 8.11
C TYR A 306 -7.44 1.07 7.37
N ARG A 307 -6.26 0.47 7.44
CA ARG A 307 -6.00 -0.89 6.97
C ARG A 307 -5.55 -1.74 8.15
N LEU A 308 -6.39 -2.67 8.56
CA LEU A 308 -6.11 -3.62 9.63
C LEU A 308 -5.64 -4.95 9.02
N ALA A 309 -4.46 -5.40 9.41
CA ALA A 309 -3.90 -6.69 9.05
C ALA A 309 -3.69 -7.56 10.30
N TRP A 310 -3.91 -8.87 10.17
CA TRP A 310 -3.67 -9.81 11.26
C TRP A 310 -3.24 -11.19 10.75
N GLY A 311 -2.35 -11.85 11.49
CA GLY A 311 -1.90 -13.21 11.20
C GLY A 311 -1.30 -13.88 12.43
N PRO A 312 -1.28 -15.23 12.48
CA PRO A 312 -0.58 -15.94 13.55
C PRO A 312 0.91 -15.59 13.54
N THR A 313 1.56 -15.61 14.71
CA THR A 313 3.02 -15.41 14.79
C THR A 313 3.74 -16.48 13.95
N PRO A 314 4.85 -16.13 13.26
CA PRO A 314 5.56 -17.04 12.35
C PRO A 314 6.00 -18.36 12.99
N GLU A 315 6.11 -18.39 14.32
CA GLU A 315 6.47 -19.57 15.10
C GLU A 315 5.38 -20.65 15.13
N PHE A 316 4.11 -20.31 14.82
CA PHE A 316 2.97 -21.22 14.98
C PHE A 316 2.36 -21.75 13.69
N VAL A 317 2.48 -21.04 12.55
CA VAL A 317 1.96 -21.52 11.26
C VAL A 317 2.83 -20.98 10.12
N GLY A 318 3.47 -21.90 9.37
CA GLY A 318 4.31 -21.55 8.22
C GLY A 318 3.54 -20.83 7.10
N ARG A 319 4.23 -19.87 6.46
CA ARG A 319 3.97 -19.29 5.11
C ARG A 319 2.57 -18.74 4.76
N ASP A 320 1.64 -18.54 5.69
CA ASP A 320 0.38 -17.84 5.37
C ASP A 320 0.54 -16.32 5.39
N ARG A 321 0.03 -15.63 4.34
CA ARG A 321 0.01 -14.16 4.31
C ARG A 321 -0.93 -13.64 5.41
N PRO A 322 -0.57 -12.57 6.14
CA PRO A 322 -1.47 -11.94 7.10
C PRO A 322 -2.74 -11.49 6.38
N ARG A 323 -3.90 -11.85 6.94
CA ARG A 323 -5.21 -11.40 6.46
C ARG A 323 -5.29 -9.90 6.60
N GLN A 324 -5.99 -9.23 5.68
CA GLN A 324 -6.07 -7.78 5.65
C GLN A 324 -7.48 -7.29 5.34
N LEU A 325 -7.83 -6.14 5.92
CA LEU A 325 -9.13 -5.51 5.77
C LEU A 325 -8.96 -4.00 5.70
N ALA A 326 -9.56 -3.37 4.68
CA ALA A 326 -9.69 -1.92 4.61
C ALA A 326 -10.97 -1.47 5.32
N LEU A 327 -10.85 -0.43 6.13
CA LEU A 327 -11.91 0.16 6.95
C LEU A 327 -12.01 1.65 6.63
N ASN A 328 -13.20 2.21 6.80
CA ASN A 328 -13.43 3.63 6.59
C ASN A 328 -12.81 4.50 7.71
N GLY A 329 -12.66 5.80 7.48
CA GLY A 329 -12.03 6.72 8.43
C GLY A 329 -12.79 6.93 9.75
N ASN A 330 -14.05 6.51 9.82
CA ASN A 330 -14.87 6.60 11.05
C ASN A 330 -14.81 5.33 11.92
N THR A 331 -14.28 4.22 11.41
CA THR A 331 -14.20 2.99 12.19
C THR A 331 -13.00 3.06 13.13
N THR A 332 -13.28 2.91 14.43
CA THR A 332 -12.28 2.84 15.50
C THR A 332 -12.24 1.47 16.18
N ALA A 333 -13.11 0.53 15.78
CA ALA A 333 -13.08 -0.83 16.32
C ALA A 333 -13.66 -1.87 15.34
N HIS A 334 -13.15 -3.10 15.39
CA HIS A 334 -13.57 -4.20 14.52
C HIS A 334 -13.47 -5.57 15.23
N ARG A 335 -14.46 -6.44 15.04
CA ARG A 335 -14.47 -7.80 15.61
C ARG A 335 -13.91 -8.82 14.63
N LEU A 336 -12.75 -9.39 14.97
CA LEU A 336 -12.17 -10.54 14.28
C LEU A 336 -12.92 -11.82 14.66
N LYS A 337 -13.13 -12.72 13.68
CA LYS A 337 -13.78 -14.02 13.84
C LYS A 337 -12.95 -15.11 13.17
N ASN A 338 -13.26 -16.37 13.47
CA ASN A 338 -12.60 -17.55 12.89
C ASN A 338 -11.08 -17.54 13.12
N LEU A 339 -10.68 -17.13 14.32
CA LEU A 339 -9.31 -17.24 14.79
C LEU A 339 -9.07 -18.66 15.30
N VAL A 340 -7.83 -19.14 15.17
CA VAL A 340 -7.38 -20.41 15.73
C VAL A 340 -7.23 -20.23 17.25
N HIS A 341 -7.61 -21.23 18.03
CA HIS A 341 -7.52 -21.20 19.50
C HIS A 341 -6.06 -21.30 19.96
N ASP A 342 -5.78 -20.83 21.18
CA ASP A 342 -4.43 -20.83 21.78
C ASP A 342 -3.30 -20.29 20.88
N THR A 343 -3.62 -19.39 19.96
CA THR A 343 -2.70 -18.93 18.92
C THR A 343 -2.42 -17.45 19.13
N GLU A 344 -1.14 -17.08 19.13
CA GLU A 344 -0.74 -15.68 19.17
C GLU A 344 -0.88 -15.06 17.78
N TYR A 345 -1.56 -13.92 17.72
CA TYR A 345 -1.80 -13.13 16.54
C TYR A 345 -1.06 -11.80 16.62
N VAL A 346 -0.39 -11.43 15.52
CA VAL A 346 0.13 -10.08 15.30
C VAL A 346 -0.93 -9.27 14.58
N LEU A 347 -1.22 -8.09 15.11
CA LEU A 347 -2.06 -7.05 14.50
C LEU A 347 -1.16 -5.96 13.92
N SER A 348 -1.52 -5.43 12.77
CA SER A 348 -0.90 -4.25 12.18
C SER A 348 -1.99 -3.32 11.65
N LEU A 349 -2.02 -2.08 12.13
CA LEU A 349 -2.98 -1.06 11.72
C LEU A 349 -2.25 0.07 11.01
N TYR A 350 -2.66 0.39 9.78
CA TYR A 350 -2.15 1.53 9.02
C TYR A 350 -3.24 2.58 8.86
N VAL A 351 -2.90 3.85 9.05
CA VAL A 351 -3.82 4.97 8.76
C VAL A 351 -3.73 5.28 7.28
N LEU A 352 -4.86 5.53 6.61
CA LEU A 352 -4.90 5.91 5.20
C LEU A 352 -5.19 7.41 5.09
N PHE A 353 -4.41 8.11 4.27
CA PHE A 353 -4.62 9.51 3.89
C PHE A 353 -4.77 9.60 2.36
N GLY A 354 -6.01 9.54 1.89
CA GLY A 354 -6.32 9.29 0.48
C GLY A 354 -5.97 7.85 0.08
N SER A 355 -5.17 7.69 -0.98
CA SER A 355 -4.67 6.38 -1.45
C SER A 355 -3.32 5.98 -0.84
N VAL A 356 -2.75 6.82 0.01
CA VAL A 356 -1.41 6.61 0.59
C VAL A 356 -1.54 6.07 2.03
N PRO A 357 -0.92 4.93 2.35
CA PRO A 357 -0.82 4.48 3.74
C PRO A 357 0.23 5.30 4.51
N GLY A 358 -0.20 5.89 5.62
CA GLY A 358 0.67 6.48 6.63
C GLY A 358 1.34 5.42 7.53
N PRO A 359 2.15 5.83 8.51
CA PRO A 359 2.85 4.92 9.41
C PRO A 359 1.88 4.03 10.18
N GLY A 360 2.21 2.74 10.30
CA GLY A 360 1.39 1.75 10.99
C GLY A 360 1.83 1.49 12.44
N ILE A 361 0.91 0.99 13.25
CA ILE A 361 1.17 0.50 14.62
C ILE A 361 0.89 -1.00 14.68
N THR A 362 1.68 -1.73 15.48
CA THR A 362 1.50 -3.17 15.68
C THR A 362 1.20 -3.50 17.14
N ALA A 363 0.40 -4.53 17.36
CA ALA A 363 0.13 -5.10 18.68
C ALA A 363 0.00 -6.62 18.58
N THR A 364 0.18 -7.36 19.66
CA THR A 364 -0.08 -8.81 19.67
C THR A 364 -1.18 -9.17 20.66
N PHE A 365 -1.88 -10.27 20.40
CA PHE A 365 -2.81 -10.87 21.35
C PHE A 365 -2.88 -12.38 21.11
N ARG A 366 -3.12 -13.15 22.17
CA ARG A 366 -3.28 -14.61 22.09
C ARG A 366 -4.74 -14.99 22.31
N THR A 367 -5.31 -15.79 21.41
CA THR A 367 -6.65 -16.35 21.59
C THR A 367 -6.68 -17.32 22.76
N SER A 368 -7.83 -17.45 23.40
CA SER A 368 -7.98 -18.38 24.52
C SER A 368 -7.82 -19.83 24.05
N PRO A 369 -7.20 -20.71 24.85
CA PRO A 369 -7.22 -22.14 24.54
C PRO A 369 -8.63 -22.71 24.69
N LEU A 370 -8.86 -23.87 24.08
CA LEU A 370 -10.10 -24.61 24.27
C LEU A 370 -10.32 -24.90 25.75
N GLY A 371 -11.47 -24.46 26.28
CA GLY A 371 -11.84 -24.65 27.67
C GLY A 371 -12.05 -26.13 27.99
N TYR A 372 -11.56 -26.55 29.15
CA TYR A 372 -11.78 -27.88 29.71
C TYR A 372 -13.09 -27.93 30.50
N VAL A 373 -13.68 -29.12 30.57
CA VAL A 373 -14.84 -29.35 31.44
C VAL A 373 -14.40 -29.28 32.91
N SER A 374 -15.10 -28.49 33.71
CA SER A 374 -14.80 -28.31 35.14
C SER A 374 -15.90 -28.87 36.03
N ASN A 375 -15.56 -29.16 37.28
CA ASN A 375 -16.43 -29.80 38.27
C ASN A 375 -17.10 -31.10 37.76
N PHE A 376 -16.41 -31.83 36.89
CA PHE A 376 -16.88 -33.11 36.38
C PHE A 376 -16.84 -34.14 37.51
N LYS A 377 -18.00 -34.61 37.95
CA LYS A 377 -18.12 -35.46 39.14
C LYS A 377 -19.21 -36.51 38.95
N VAL A 378 -19.05 -37.61 39.67
CA VAL A 378 -20.13 -38.58 39.87
C VAL A 378 -21.04 -38.06 40.98
N THR A 379 -22.35 -38.00 40.71
CA THR A 379 -23.35 -37.55 41.68
C THR A 379 -23.99 -38.71 42.44
N SER A 380 -24.19 -39.83 41.76
CA SER A 380 -24.67 -41.09 42.33
C SER A 380 -24.27 -42.26 41.45
N HIS A 381 -24.24 -43.46 42.02
CA HIS A 381 -24.01 -44.69 41.27
C HIS A 381 -24.78 -45.84 41.93
N THR A 382 -25.17 -46.82 41.12
CA THR A 382 -25.78 -48.08 41.57
C THR A 382 -24.94 -49.25 41.09
N SER A 383 -25.44 -50.48 41.22
CA SER A 383 -24.82 -51.65 40.61
C SER A 383 -24.86 -51.61 39.07
N THR A 384 -25.75 -50.83 38.46
CA THR A 384 -25.98 -50.82 36.99
C THR A 384 -26.01 -49.43 36.36
N SER A 385 -25.72 -48.37 37.12
CA SER A 385 -25.78 -47.02 36.59
C SER A 385 -24.81 -46.07 37.28
N ILE A 386 -24.35 -45.05 36.56
CA ILE A 386 -23.54 -43.96 37.08
C ILE A 386 -24.12 -42.63 36.57
N SER A 387 -24.44 -41.73 37.48
CA SER A 387 -24.87 -40.36 37.17
C SER A 387 -23.71 -39.39 37.32
N VAL A 388 -23.53 -38.53 36.32
CA VAL A 388 -22.44 -37.56 36.24
C VAL A 388 -22.98 -36.14 36.09
N GLN A 389 -22.22 -35.17 36.57
CA GLN A 389 -22.53 -33.74 36.47
C GLN A 389 -21.25 -32.94 36.19
N TRP A 390 -21.35 -31.85 35.43
CA TRP A 390 -20.27 -30.92 35.15
C TRP A 390 -20.74 -29.46 35.16
N SER A 391 -19.80 -28.53 35.04
CA SER A 391 -20.07 -27.09 34.87
C SER A 391 -20.05 -26.67 33.40
N PRO A 392 -20.80 -25.61 33.05
CA PRO A 392 -20.85 -25.11 31.68
C PRO A 392 -19.47 -24.55 31.26
N VAL A 393 -19.10 -24.80 30.01
CA VAL A 393 -17.86 -24.33 29.40
C VAL A 393 -18.17 -23.22 28.40
N VAL A 394 -17.52 -22.07 28.56
CA VAL A 394 -17.78 -20.88 27.74
C VAL A 394 -17.44 -21.15 26.27
N GLY A 395 -18.43 -20.98 25.39
CA GLY A 395 -18.27 -21.16 23.95
C GLY A 395 -18.38 -22.60 23.46
N ALA A 396 -18.62 -23.57 24.35
CA ALA A 396 -18.89 -24.95 23.96
C ALA A 396 -20.25 -25.04 23.26
N THR A 397 -20.30 -25.69 22.09
CA THR A 397 -21.54 -25.93 21.34
C THR A 397 -22.22 -27.21 21.77
N GLU A 398 -21.44 -28.24 22.14
CA GLU A 398 -21.91 -29.57 22.57
C GLU A 398 -20.91 -30.18 23.57
N TYR A 399 -21.30 -31.27 24.23
CA TYR A 399 -20.41 -32.12 25.04
C TYR A 399 -20.41 -33.55 24.50
N LYS A 400 -19.24 -34.17 24.49
CA LYS A 400 -19.07 -35.58 24.12
C LYS A 400 -18.68 -36.38 25.37
N LEU A 401 -19.60 -37.22 25.84
CA LEU A 401 -19.41 -38.13 26.97
C LEU A 401 -19.01 -39.51 26.42
N THR A 402 -17.97 -40.13 26.99
CA THR A 402 -17.47 -41.45 26.61
C THR A 402 -17.23 -42.31 27.83
N TRP A 403 -17.54 -43.60 27.82
CA TRP A 403 -17.24 -44.50 28.92
C TRP A 403 -16.72 -45.85 28.41
N LYS A 404 -15.90 -46.52 29.23
CA LYS A 404 -15.37 -47.86 28.96
C LYS A 404 -15.20 -48.67 30.26
N SER A 405 -15.42 -49.98 30.19
CA SER A 405 -15.16 -50.91 31.30
C SER A 405 -13.70 -51.35 31.30
N ASP A 406 -13.09 -51.48 32.47
CA ASP A 406 -11.69 -51.90 32.61
C ASP A 406 -11.49 -53.42 32.41
N LYS A 407 -12.58 -54.20 32.38
CA LYS A 407 -12.56 -55.65 32.16
C LYS A 407 -12.68 -56.07 30.68
N ASP A 408 -13.05 -55.13 29.82
CA ASP A 408 -13.32 -55.42 28.42
C ASP A 408 -12.02 -55.22 27.62
N ASP A 409 -11.40 -56.30 27.16
CA ASP A 409 -10.18 -56.32 26.32
C ASP A 409 -10.49 -55.85 24.88
N SER A 410 -11.77 -55.62 24.57
CA SER A 410 -12.21 -54.96 23.35
C SER A 410 -12.23 -53.44 23.55
N ASP A 411 -11.61 -52.69 22.64
CA ASP A 411 -11.48 -51.21 22.67
C ASP A 411 -12.83 -50.48 22.42
N ARG A 412 -13.94 -51.06 22.88
CA ARG A 412 -15.31 -50.68 22.56
C ARG A 412 -15.75 -49.51 23.45
N ILE A 413 -15.26 -48.32 23.12
CA ILE A 413 -15.61 -47.06 23.78
C ILE A 413 -17.05 -46.67 23.40
N GLN A 414 -17.97 -46.67 24.36
CA GLN A 414 -19.29 -46.07 24.18
C GLN A 414 -19.18 -44.55 24.23
N ASN A 415 -19.99 -43.85 23.43
CA ASN A 415 -20.06 -42.40 23.44
C ASN A 415 -21.50 -41.88 23.30
N ARG A 416 -21.71 -40.64 23.74
CA ARG A 416 -22.97 -39.91 23.66
C ARG A 416 -22.67 -38.42 23.48
N TYR A 417 -23.34 -37.78 22.52
CA TYR A 417 -23.28 -36.34 22.31
C TYR A 417 -24.45 -35.68 23.02
N LEU A 418 -24.17 -34.59 23.72
CA LEU A 418 -25.10 -33.86 24.57
C LEU A 418 -25.06 -32.38 24.17
N ASP A 419 -26.22 -31.74 24.15
CA ASP A 419 -26.33 -30.30 23.88
C ASP A 419 -25.60 -29.47 24.97
N GLN A 420 -25.14 -28.25 24.63
CA GLN A 420 -24.48 -27.33 25.56
C GLN A 420 -25.28 -27.02 26.84
N SER A 421 -26.61 -27.13 26.81
CA SER A 421 -27.49 -26.88 27.97
C SER A 421 -27.51 -28.05 28.96
N ILE A 422 -27.10 -29.25 28.54
CA ILE A 422 -27.11 -30.44 29.37
C ILE A 422 -25.83 -30.46 30.21
N LEU A 423 -25.98 -30.34 31.53
CA LEU A 423 -24.88 -30.29 32.51
C LEU A 423 -24.82 -31.52 33.42
N SER A 424 -25.69 -32.50 33.18
CA SER A 424 -25.71 -33.77 33.90
C SER A 424 -26.30 -34.85 33.01
N ASP A 425 -25.79 -36.08 33.15
CA ASP A 425 -26.30 -37.23 32.41
C ASP A 425 -26.25 -38.51 33.28
N ARG A 426 -27.05 -39.50 32.90
CA ARG A 426 -27.10 -40.81 33.54
C ARG A 426 -26.73 -41.89 32.54
N ILE A 427 -25.73 -42.68 32.92
CA ILE A 427 -25.25 -43.83 32.18
C ILE A 427 -25.88 -45.07 32.83
N ASP A 428 -26.69 -45.79 32.09
CA ASP A 428 -27.37 -47.01 32.52
C ASP A 428 -26.73 -48.25 31.85
N ASP A 429 -27.24 -49.44 32.16
CA ASP A 429 -26.80 -50.73 31.62
C ASP A 429 -25.31 -51.06 31.88
N LEU A 430 -24.82 -50.68 33.06
CA LEU A 430 -23.46 -50.97 33.51
C LEU A 430 -23.39 -52.31 34.25
N GLU A 431 -22.21 -52.94 34.22
CA GLU A 431 -21.98 -54.18 34.96
C GLU A 431 -21.73 -53.91 36.46
N PRO A 432 -22.30 -54.70 37.38
CA PRO A 432 -21.99 -54.63 38.80
C PRO A 432 -20.54 -55.01 39.12
N LYS A 433 -19.94 -54.37 40.13
CA LYS A 433 -18.54 -54.60 40.55
C LYS A 433 -17.52 -54.46 39.40
N SER A 434 -17.74 -53.52 38.49
CA SER A 434 -16.85 -53.20 37.38
C SER A 434 -16.39 -51.73 37.49
N ILE A 435 -15.16 -51.49 37.06
CA ILE A 435 -14.56 -50.14 37.01
C ILE A 435 -14.89 -49.56 35.64
N TYR A 436 -15.50 -48.38 35.63
CA TYR A 436 -15.71 -47.62 34.41
C TYR A 436 -14.85 -46.36 34.39
N THR A 437 -14.12 -46.15 33.30
CA THR A 437 -13.46 -44.88 33.00
C THR A 437 -14.43 -44.03 32.19
N ILE A 438 -14.98 -42.99 32.81
CA ILE A 438 -15.92 -42.05 32.17
C ILE A 438 -15.16 -40.78 31.83
N SER A 439 -15.32 -40.30 30.61
CA SER A 439 -14.65 -39.11 30.13
C SER A 439 -15.59 -38.17 29.42
N ILE A 440 -15.32 -36.87 29.51
CA ILE A 440 -16.09 -35.82 28.87
C ILE A 440 -15.14 -34.81 28.23
N LEU A 441 -15.56 -34.26 27.09
CA LEU A 441 -14.91 -33.11 26.46
C LEU A 441 -15.95 -32.14 25.92
N ALA A 442 -15.58 -30.85 25.85
CA ALA A 442 -16.39 -29.81 25.23
C ALA A 442 -16.08 -29.73 23.73
N MET A 443 -17.12 -29.60 22.91
CA MET A 443 -17.01 -29.41 21.46
C MET A 443 -17.18 -27.92 21.13
N TYR A 444 -16.41 -27.43 20.16
CA TYR A 444 -16.45 -26.04 19.68
C TYR A 444 -16.65 -26.03 18.16
N GLY A 445 -17.88 -26.29 17.71
CA GLY A 445 -18.14 -26.61 16.31
C GLY A 445 -17.43 -27.90 15.92
N ASN A 446 -16.40 -27.83 15.08
CA ASN A 446 -15.64 -28.99 14.63
C ASN A 446 -14.40 -29.33 15.47
N ALA A 447 -14.06 -28.50 16.48
CA ALA A 447 -12.89 -28.72 17.32
C ALA A 447 -13.25 -29.45 18.61
N GLU A 448 -12.48 -30.49 18.96
CA GLU A 448 -12.60 -31.21 20.23
C GLU A 448 -11.73 -30.53 21.30
N GLY A 449 -12.35 -30.14 22.41
CA GLY A 449 -11.64 -29.64 23.57
C GLY A 449 -10.93 -30.74 24.35
N PRO A 450 -10.19 -30.37 25.42
CA PRO A 450 -9.40 -31.32 26.19
C PRO A 450 -10.28 -32.36 26.92
N LYS A 451 -9.91 -33.65 26.81
CA LYS A 451 -10.63 -34.77 27.45
C LYS A 451 -10.33 -34.86 28.95
N VAL A 452 -11.40 -34.83 29.74
CA VAL A 452 -11.39 -34.99 31.20
C VAL A 452 -11.95 -36.36 31.54
N SER A 453 -11.28 -37.13 32.41
CA SER A 453 -11.67 -38.50 32.74
C SER A 453 -11.71 -38.73 34.26
N LEU A 454 -12.66 -39.55 34.72
CA LEU A 454 -12.74 -40.07 36.08
C LEU A 454 -12.99 -41.58 36.04
N SER A 455 -12.56 -42.28 37.08
CA SER A 455 -12.82 -43.72 37.26
C SER A 455 -13.79 -43.92 38.40
N GLN A 456 -14.81 -44.77 38.19
CA GLN A 456 -15.83 -45.06 39.20
C GLN A 456 -16.16 -46.56 39.22
N HIS A 457 -16.21 -47.12 40.42
CA HIS A 457 -16.68 -48.48 40.65
C HIS A 457 -18.21 -48.51 40.71
N THR A 458 -18.85 -49.46 40.02
CA THR A 458 -20.26 -49.78 40.24
C THR A 458 -20.41 -50.57 41.55
N ALA A 459 -21.48 -50.30 42.29
CA ALA A 459 -21.70 -50.91 43.60
C ALA A 459 -21.96 -52.42 43.52
N SER A 460 -21.67 -53.16 44.60
CA SER A 460 -22.20 -54.52 44.76
C SER A 460 -23.71 -54.46 44.99
N VAL A 461 -24.45 -55.47 44.52
CA VAL A 461 -25.91 -55.60 44.78
C VAL A 461 -26.22 -55.70 46.30
N THR A 462 -25.21 -55.93 47.14
CA THR A 462 -25.34 -56.24 48.58
C THR A 462 -24.68 -55.25 49.55
N ASP A 463 -24.07 -54.14 49.09
CA ASP A 463 -23.36 -53.21 49.99
C ASP A 463 -24.25 -52.03 50.43
N THR A 464 -24.49 -51.91 51.74
CA THR A 464 -25.36 -50.89 52.35
C THR A 464 -24.61 -49.68 52.95
N GLU A 465 -23.28 -49.69 53.02
CA GLU A 465 -22.49 -48.55 53.54
C GLU A 465 -21.72 -47.82 52.45
N LEU A 466 -22.31 -46.72 51.94
CA LEU A 466 -21.68 -45.79 51.02
C LEU A 466 -20.74 -44.82 51.76
N VAL A 467 -19.45 -44.78 51.39
CA VAL A 467 -18.55 -43.69 51.79
C VAL A 467 -19.01 -42.41 51.09
N GLN A 468 -19.46 -41.41 51.85
CA GLN A 468 -19.98 -40.16 51.27
C GLN A 468 -18.90 -39.38 50.52
N MET A 469 -19.26 -38.88 49.31
CA MET A 469 -18.42 -37.97 48.54
C MET A 469 -18.16 -36.66 49.30
N VAL A 470 -16.97 -36.08 49.09
CA VAL A 470 -16.61 -34.77 49.65
C VAL A 470 -17.49 -33.70 49.02
N ARG A 471 -18.06 -32.80 49.83
CA ARG A 471 -18.97 -31.74 49.34
C ARG A 471 -18.26 -30.40 49.26
N GLN A 472 -18.72 -29.55 48.35
CA GLN A 472 -18.23 -28.16 48.17
C GLN A 472 -16.72 -28.06 47.97
N VAL A 473 -16.10 -29.04 47.30
CA VAL A 473 -14.70 -28.94 46.91
C VAL A 473 -14.57 -27.85 45.85
N LYS A 474 -13.70 -26.87 46.11
CA LYS A 474 -13.45 -25.73 45.20
C LYS A 474 -11.98 -25.31 45.26
N VAL A 475 -11.50 -24.73 44.17
CA VAL A 475 -10.23 -24.00 44.14
C VAL A 475 -10.51 -22.56 44.56
N VAL A 476 -9.90 -22.11 45.65
CA VAL A 476 -10.13 -20.79 46.24
C VAL A 476 -9.03 -19.80 45.92
N ASP A 477 -7.85 -20.29 45.55
CA ASP A 477 -6.75 -19.44 45.13
C ASP A 477 -5.88 -20.15 44.08
N ILE A 478 -5.44 -19.40 43.07
CA ILE A 478 -4.61 -19.87 41.97
C ILE A 478 -3.35 -19.01 41.90
N GLY A 479 -2.18 -19.63 41.97
CA GLY A 479 -0.87 -19.01 41.80
C GLY A 479 -0.19 -19.43 40.49
N VAL A 480 1.01 -18.91 40.26
CA VAL A 480 1.86 -19.26 39.10
C VAL A 480 2.32 -20.72 39.16
N ASN A 481 2.46 -21.28 40.37
CA ASN A 481 2.93 -22.64 40.59
C ASN A 481 2.17 -23.36 41.72
N SER A 482 0.94 -22.93 42.02
CA SER A 482 0.20 -23.43 43.18
C SER A 482 -1.31 -23.34 43.04
N PHE A 483 -2.04 -24.25 43.69
CA PHE A 483 -3.50 -24.17 43.87
C PHE A 483 -3.87 -24.31 45.34
N LYS A 484 -4.76 -23.46 45.84
CA LYS A 484 -5.36 -23.61 47.17
C LYS A 484 -6.76 -24.19 47.03
N LEU A 485 -6.98 -25.32 47.67
CA LEU A 485 -8.23 -26.06 47.72
C LEU A 485 -8.95 -25.82 49.04
N GLU A 486 -10.28 -25.79 49.00
CA GLU A 486 -11.16 -25.76 50.17
C GLU A 486 -12.34 -26.71 49.95
N TRP A 487 -12.77 -27.44 51.00
CA TRP A 487 -13.93 -28.32 50.96
C TRP A 487 -14.68 -28.36 52.30
N LYS A 488 -15.93 -28.86 52.28
CA LYS A 488 -16.71 -29.06 53.50
C LYS A 488 -16.31 -30.37 54.17
N ARG A 489 -16.15 -30.35 55.50
CA ARG A 489 -15.88 -31.54 56.30
C ARG A 489 -16.96 -32.62 56.08
N ALA A 490 -16.53 -33.85 55.85
CA ALA A 490 -17.38 -35.02 55.69
C ALA A 490 -17.49 -35.74 57.04
N PRO A 491 -18.69 -36.13 57.49
CA PRO A 491 -18.87 -36.84 58.75
C PRO A 491 -18.34 -38.28 58.64
N GLY A 492 -17.67 -38.77 59.69
CA GLY A 492 -17.23 -40.17 59.79
C GLY A 492 -15.95 -40.55 59.05
N VAL A 493 -15.31 -39.65 58.27
CA VAL A 493 -14.10 -39.99 57.51
C VAL A 493 -12.83 -39.99 58.37
N SER A 494 -11.93 -40.92 58.08
CA SER A 494 -10.58 -41.01 58.64
C SER A 494 -9.60 -39.98 58.04
N GLY A 495 -9.85 -39.50 56.82
CA GLY A 495 -9.03 -38.49 56.15
C GLY A 495 -9.51 -38.20 54.73
N TYR A 496 -8.67 -37.50 53.97
CA TYR A 496 -8.89 -37.21 52.56
C TYR A 496 -7.66 -37.61 51.75
N LYS A 497 -7.86 -38.08 50.53
CA LYS A 497 -6.80 -38.26 49.54
C LYS A 497 -6.98 -37.22 48.45
N ILE A 498 -5.91 -36.48 48.19
CA ILE A 498 -5.85 -35.48 47.11
C ILE A 498 -4.86 -36.01 46.09
N SER A 499 -5.26 -36.14 44.84
CA SER A 499 -4.35 -36.48 43.74
C SER A 499 -4.33 -35.38 42.69
N TRP A 500 -3.18 -35.15 42.06
CA TRP A 500 -3.07 -34.19 40.97
C TRP A 500 -2.09 -34.64 39.87
N SER A 501 -2.39 -34.30 38.62
CA SER A 501 -1.53 -34.59 37.47
C SER A 501 -1.63 -33.50 36.39
N PRO A 502 -0.55 -33.21 35.64
CA PRO A 502 -0.58 -32.30 34.50
C PRO A 502 -1.51 -32.82 33.39
N PHE A 503 -2.26 -31.91 32.76
CA PHE A 503 -3.16 -32.27 31.66
C PHE A 503 -2.46 -32.81 30.40
N PRO A 504 -1.27 -32.29 29.98
CA PRO A 504 -0.53 -32.80 28.82
C PRO A 504 0.01 -34.22 28.99
N GLY A 505 -0.16 -34.83 30.17
CA GLY A 505 0.44 -36.10 30.56
C GLY A 505 1.61 -35.88 31.52
N GLY A 506 1.67 -36.69 32.58
CA GLY A 506 2.67 -36.62 33.64
C GLY A 506 2.33 -37.58 34.77
N ALA A 507 3.27 -37.79 35.69
CA ALA A 507 3.04 -38.63 36.87
C ALA A 507 1.94 -38.04 37.75
N GLU A 508 1.04 -38.89 38.24
CA GLU A 508 0.03 -38.50 39.23
C GLU A 508 0.66 -38.49 40.62
N GLU A 509 0.61 -37.33 41.26
CA GLU A 509 1.05 -37.15 42.64
C GLU A 509 -0.14 -37.28 43.58
N THR A 510 0.07 -37.85 44.77
CA THR A 510 -0.99 -38.06 45.77
C THR A 510 -0.56 -37.59 47.15
N LYS A 511 -1.51 -37.05 47.92
CA LYS A 511 -1.30 -36.65 49.31
C LYS A 511 -2.48 -37.06 50.19
N LEU A 512 -2.16 -37.67 51.33
CA LEU A 512 -3.12 -37.98 52.38
C LEU A 512 -3.20 -36.82 53.37
N ILE A 513 -4.42 -36.37 53.64
CA ILE A 513 -4.76 -35.25 54.51
C ILE A 513 -5.58 -35.75 55.70
N PRO A 514 -5.26 -35.35 56.95
CA PRO A 514 -6.04 -35.73 58.13
C PRO A 514 -7.50 -35.26 58.07
N SER A 515 -8.41 -35.97 58.73
CA SER A 515 -9.84 -35.61 58.78
C SER A 515 -10.14 -34.25 59.43
N GLY A 516 -9.18 -33.70 60.19
CA GLY A 516 -9.21 -32.38 60.81
C GLY A 516 -9.16 -31.20 59.82
N THR A 517 -8.63 -31.42 58.63
CA THR A 517 -8.26 -30.36 57.69
C THR A 517 -9.24 -30.26 56.54
N THR A 518 -9.66 -29.03 56.22
CA THR A 518 -10.61 -28.71 55.14
C THR A 518 -10.01 -27.83 54.03
N THR A 519 -8.72 -27.52 54.12
CA THR A 519 -7.99 -26.72 53.13
C THR A 519 -6.62 -27.32 52.85
N PHE A 520 -6.15 -27.26 51.61
CA PHE A 520 -4.83 -27.73 51.23
C PHE A 520 -4.25 -26.90 50.09
N THR A 521 -2.94 -26.62 50.12
CA THR A 521 -2.26 -25.90 49.03
C THR A 521 -1.32 -26.83 48.32
N ILE A 522 -1.58 -27.08 47.04
CA ILE A 522 -0.67 -27.77 46.14
C ILE A 522 0.36 -26.74 45.67
N THR A 523 1.65 -27.05 45.74
CA THR A 523 2.77 -26.17 45.37
C THR A 523 3.75 -26.90 44.45
N GLY A 524 4.61 -26.16 43.74
CA GLY A 524 5.62 -26.75 42.85
C GLY A 524 5.07 -27.18 41.50
N LEU A 525 3.93 -26.60 41.10
CA LEU A 525 3.29 -26.87 39.82
C LEU A 525 4.00 -26.09 38.70
N GLN A 526 3.93 -26.62 37.49
CA GLN A 526 4.43 -25.94 36.29
C GLN A 526 3.62 -24.67 36.03
N GLU A 527 4.29 -23.62 35.54
CA GLU A 527 3.66 -22.35 35.20
C GLU A 527 2.78 -22.50 33.96
N SER A 528 1.73 -21.66 33.83
CA SER A 528 0.80 -21.69 32.68
C SER A 528 0.15 -23.07 32.40
N SER A 529 0.16 -24.00 33.36
CA SER A 529 -0.11 -25.41 33.10
C SER A 529 -1.46 -25.85 33.70
N PRO A 530 -2.31 -26.54 32.92
CA PRO A 530 -3.54 -27.12 33.42
C PRO A 530 -3.28 -28.42 34.19
N TYR A 531 -4.03 -28.64 35.27
CA TYR A 531 -3.96 -29.83 36.11
C TYR A 531 -5.35 -30.44 36.36
N LYS A 532 -5.36 -31.76 36.48
CA LYS A 532 -6.47 -32.55 37.01
C LYS A 532 -6.23 -32.72 38.51
N ILE A 533 -7.22 -32.45 39.33
CA ILE A 533 -7.12 -32.54 40.79
C ILE A 533 -8.30 -33.36 41.31
N GLN A 534 -8.05 -34.48 41.97
CA GLN A 534 -9.11 -35.30 42.57
C GLN A 534 -9.06 -35.20 44.10
N VAL A 535 -10.22 -35.12 44.72
CA VAL A 535 -10.36 -35.13 46.19
C VAL A 535 -11.35 -36.22 46.59
N SER A 536 -10.88 -37.24 47.30
CA SER A 536 -11.69 -38.36 47.80
C SER A 536 -11.68 -38.43 49.34
N ALA A 537 -12.80 -38.90 49.89
CA ALA A 537 -12.94 -39.18 51.32
C ALA A 537 -12.38 -40.57 51.64
N LEU A 538 -11.69 -40.73 52.77
CA LEU A 538 -11.17 -42.01 53.21
C LEU A 538 -11.88 -42.49 54.48
N LEU A 539 -12.37 -43.72 54.47
CA LEU A 539 -12.91 -44.41 55.65
C LEU A 539 -12.11 -45.71 55.88
N GLY A 540 -11.05 -45.62 56.70
CA GLY A 540 -10.11 -46.72 56.87
C GLY A 540 -9.31 -46.95 55.58
N SER A 541 -9.37 -48.18 55.02
CA SER A 541 -8.78 -48.51 53.73
C SER A 541 -9.69 -48.24 52.53
N ARG A 542 -10.93 -47.79 52.76
CA ARG A 542 -11.93 -47.56 51.70
C ARG A 542 -11.87 -46.11 51.21
N GLU A 543 -11.75 -45.94 49.90
CA GLU A 543 -11.79 -44.65 49.22
C GLU A 543 -13.20 -44.38 48.67
N GLY A 544 -13.78 -43.25 49.04
CA GLY A 544 -15.06 -42.76 48.51
C GLY A 544 -14.88 -42.14 47.13
N SER A 545 -16.00 -41.97 46.39
CA SER A 545 -15.99 -41.38 45.05
C SER A 545 -15.22 -40.05 44.99
N PRO A 546 -14.21 -39.92 44.11
CA PRO A 546 -13.42 -38.71 43.99
C PRO A 546 -14.22 -37.58 43.34
N VAL A 547 -14.03 -36.37 43.85
CA VAL A 547 -14.48 -35.14 43.20
C VAL A 547 -13.33 -34.62 42.34
N LEU A 548 -13.52 -34.59 41.02
CA LEU A 548 -12.53 -34.07 40.08
C LEU A 548 -12.76 -32.57 39.83
N LEU A 549 -11.69 -31.81 40.04
CA LEU A 549 -11.53 -30.41 39.74
C LEU A 549 -10.48 -30.24 38.64
N THR A 550 -10.62 -29.17 37.87
CA THR A 550 -9.64 -28.77 36.86
C THR A 550 -9.29 -27.32 37.08
N ALA A 551 -7.99 -27.01 37.11
CA ALA A 551 -7.47 -25.67 37.32
C ALA A 551 -6.18 -25.47 36.52
N ARG A 552 -5.92 -24.23 36.11
CA ARG A 552 -4.71 -23.84 35.37
C ARG A 552 -3.91 -22.84 36.20
N THR A 553 -2.61 -23.06 36.34
CA THR A 553 -1.71 -22.10 37.00
C THR A 553 -1.56 -20.84 36.15
N LEU A 554 -1.22 -19.72 36.80
CA LEU A 554 -1.14 -18.42 36.12
C LEU A 554 0.11 -18.30 35.24
N ASP A 555 0.00 -17.57 34.13
CA ASP A 555 1.11 -17.27 33.22
C ASP A 555 2.06 -16.20 33.77
N LEU A 556 1.53 -15.30 34.59
CA LEU A 556 2.26 -14.18 35.18
C LEU A 556 1.95 -14.10 36.68
N PRO A 557 2.90 -13.64 37.51
CA PRO A 557 2.66 -13.44 38.93
C PRO A 557 1.53 -12.44 39.18
N LYS A 558 0.60 -12.80 40.07
CA LYS A 558 -0.43 -11.90 40.59
C LYS A 558 0.07 -11.17 41.84
N VAL A 559 -0.58 -10.07 42.18
CA VAL A 559 -0.35 -9.38 43.45
C VAL A 559 -0.85 -10.24 44.62
N THR A 560 -0.02 -10.42 45.65
CA THR A 560 -0.38 -11.15 46.87
C THR A 560 -0.48 -10.21 48.07
N GLY A 561 -1.19 -10.64 49.11
CA GLY A 561 -1.36 -9.83 50.32
C GLY A 561 -2.21 -8.57 50.15
N PHE A 562 -2.93 -8.42 49.03
CA PHE A 562 -3.79 -7.26 48.77
C PHE A 562 -4.93 -7.16 49.78
N LYS A 563 -4.93 -6.10 50.60
CA LYS A 563 -5.90 -5.88 51.67
C LYS A 563 -6.19 -4.39 51.83
N ALA A 564 -7.43 -4.06 52.21
CA ALA A 564 -7.80 -2.74 52.67
C ALA A 564 -7.53 -2.64 54.19
N LEU A 565 -6.76 -1.64 54.59
CA LEU A 565 -6.34 -1.33 55.95
C LEU A 565 -6.74 0.12 56.28
N GLU A 566 -6.76 0.46 57.57
CA GLU A 566 -6.92 1.85 58.04
C GLU A 566 -8.13 2.58 57.41
N THR A 567 -9.27 1.89 57.37
CA THR A 567 -10.49 2.45 56.75
C THR A 567 -11.12 3.50 57.68
N THR A 568 -11.33 4.69 57.13
CA THR A 568 -12.01 5.81 57.79
C THR A 568 -13.46 5.93 57.28
N ASP A 569 -14.13 7.03 57.61
CA ASP A 569 -15.47 7.32 57.08
C ASP A 569 -15.48 7.72 55.59
N SER A 570 -14.32 8.07 55.03
CA SER A 570 -14.19 8.65 53.69
C SER A 570 -12.96 8.18 52.91
N SER A 571 -12.12 7.32 53.48
CA SER A 571 -10.91 6.82 52.82
C SER A 571 -10.51 5.42 53.27
N THR A 572 -9.70 4.73 52.48
CA THR A 572 -9.09 3.45 52.84
C THR A 572 -7.67 3.36 52.28
N VAL A 573 -6.77 2.67 53.00
CA VAL A 573 -5.41 2.42 52.54
C VAL A 573 -5.33 0.98 52.05
N LEU A 574 -5.07 0.81 50.76
CA LEU A 574 -4.81 -0.49 50.17
C LEU A 574 -3.33 -0.83 50.35
N ASN A 575 -3.03 -2.05 50.79
CA ASN A 575 -1.67 -2.55 50.97
C ASN A 575 -1.51 -3.89 50.23
N TRP A 576 -0.36 -4.13 49.63
CA TRP A 576 -0.02 -5.39 48.97
C TRP A 576 1.48 -5.69 49.01
N THR A 577 1.81 -6.95 48.70
CA THR A 577 3.20 -7.40 48.56
C THR A 577 3.72 -7.05 47.16
N SER A 578 4.92 -6.47 47.08
CA SER A 578 5.57 -6.16 45.81
C SER A 578 5.79 -7.40 44.96
N VAL A 579 5.49 -7.31 43.67
CA VAL A 579 5.66 -8.38 42.70
C VAL A 579 6.98 -8.21 41.95
N ALA A 580 7.82 -9.25 41.98
CA ALA A 580 9.12 -9.22 41.31
C ALA A 580 8.97 -9.07 39.78
N ARG A 581 9.79 -8.19 39.18
CA ARG A 581 9.77 -7.83 37.75
C ARG A 581 8.52 -7.07 37.26
N ALA A 582 7.63 -6.62 38.14
CA ALA A 582 6.56 -5.72 37.75
C ALA A 582 7.12 -4.32 37.42
N SER A 583 6.70 -3.73 36.30
CA SER A 583 7.01 -2.35 35.90
C SER A 583 6.10 -1.31 36.56
N GLY A 584 4.98 -1.73 37.16
CA GLY A 584 4.01 -0.87 37.83
C GLY A 584 2.78 -1.65 38.29
N TYR A 585 1.76 -0.95 38.77
CA TYR A 585 0.47 -1.53 39.14
C TYR A 585 -0.69 -0.68 38.63
N ILE A 586 -1.76 -1.31 38.16
CA ILE A 586 -3.05 -0.64 37.94
C ILE A 586 -3.95 -0.98 39.10
N ILE A 587 -4.34 0.04 39.87
CA ILE A 587 -5.39 -0.09 40.89
C ILE A 587 -6.69 0.40 40.29
N SER A 588 -7.78 -0.29 40.61
CA SER A 588 -9.10 0.15 40.24
C SER A 588 -10.10 -0.03 41.37
N TRP A 589 -11.07 0.88 41.49
CA TRP A 589 -12.12 0.79 42.49
C TRP A 589 -13.45 1.25 41.94
N ARG A 590 -14.50 0.58 42.39
CA ARG A 590 -15.87 0.92 42.06
C ARG A 590 -16.80 0.57 43.20
N HIS A 591 -17.92 1.29 43.28
CA HIS A 591 -19.00 0.92 44.17
C HIS A 591 -19.65 -0.40 43.70
N LEU A 592 -20.08 -1.26 44.63
CA LEU A 592 -20.61 -2.60 44.32
C LEU A 592 -21.76 -2.57 43.31
N SER A 593 -22.61 -1.53 43.39
CA SER A 593 -23.79 -1.34 42.53
C SER A 593 -23.54 -0.43 41.32
N ASP A 594 -22.31 0.06 41.15
CA ASP A 594 -21.94 0.97 40.06
C ASP A 594 -21.13 0.23 38.99
N PHE A 595 -21.30 0.67 37.74
CA PHE A 595 -20.57 0.17 36.58
C PHE A 595 -19.33 1.03 36.29
N GLU A 596 -19.31 2.30 36.71
CA GLU A 596 -18.14 3.16 36.53
C GLU A 596 -17.00 2.76 37.48
N THR A 597 -15.82 2.55 36.90
CA THR A 597 -14.63 2.08 37.61
C THR A 597 -13.56 3.14 37.52
N HIS A 598 -13.12 3.64 38.67
CA HIS A 598 -11.98 4.53 38.77
C HIS A 598 -10.70 3.70 38.67
N THR A 599 -9.69 4.22 37.98
CA THR A 599 -8.41 3.52 37.74
C THR A 599 -7.24 4.45 37.94
N GLU A 600 -6.17 3.94 38.53
CA GLU A 600 -4.94 4.68 38.76
C GLU A 600 -3.71 3.82 38.46
N LEU A 601 -2.70 4.44 37.84
CA LEU A 601 -1.45 3.81 37.46
C LEU A 601 -0.36 4.18 38.46
N LEU A 602 0.23 3.16 39.07
CA LEU A 602 1.28 3.30 40.08
C LEU A 602 2.62 2.77 39.56
N GLY A 603 3.71 3.39 40.02
CA GLY A 603 5.06 2.92 39.75
C GLY A 603 5.39 1.59 40.44
N PRO A 604 6.51 0.93 40.08
CA PRO A 604 6.85 -0.41 40.56
C PRO A 604 7.23 -0.46 42.05
N SER A 605 7.58 0.68 42.64
CA SER A 605 7.97 0.83 44.04
C SER A 605 6.79 0.91 45.02
N PHE A 606 5.56 1.05 44.54
CA PHE A 606 4.39 1.18 45.40
C PHE A 606 4.00 -0.19 45.99
N THR A 607 3.84 -0.24 47.31
CA THR A 607 3.27 -1.37 48.06
C THR A 607 2.02 -0.98 48.85
N SER A 608 1.66 0.30 48.82
CA SER A 608 0.45 0.82 49.43
C SER A 608 -0.08 2.04 48.68
N PHE A 609 -1.40 2.23 48.70
CA PHE A 609 -2.05 3.37 48.06
C PHE A 609 -3.31 3.78 48.83
N LYS A 610 -3.45 5.08 49.11
CA LYS A 610 -4.59 5.62 49.83
C LYS A 610 -5.62 6.14 48.85
N ILE A 611 -6.87 5.72 49.01
CA ILE A 611 -8.00 6.18 48.23
C ILE A 611 -8.87 7.05 49.14
N ASP A 612 -9.07 8.30 48.73
CA ASP A 612 -9.90 9.30 49.39
C ASP A 612 -11.26 9.46 48.67
N ASP A 613 -12.14 10.32 49.20
CA ASP A 613 -13.47 10.64 48.66
C ASP A 613 -14.43 9.44 48.51
N LEU A 614 -14.26 8.42 49.36
CA LEU A 614 -15.16 7.27 49.42
C LEU A 614 -16.41 7.58 50.24
N GLN A 615 -17.55 7.02 49.83
CA GLN A 615 -18.81 7.26 50.52
C GLN A 615 -18.95 6.37 51.77
N TYR A 616 -19.22 7.00 52.92
CA TYR A 616 -19.53 6.30 54.18
C TYR A 616 -20.68 5.29 54.01
N GLY A 617 -20.51 4.11 54.61
CA GLY A 617 -21.49 3.04 54.65
C GLY A 617 -21.62 2.23 53.35
N ARG A 618 -20.87 2.56 52.29
CA ARG A 618 -20.90 1.89 50.99
C ARG A 618 -19.84 0.80 50.88
N THR A 619 -20.12 -0.24 50.09
CA THR A 619 -19.17 -1.32 49.79
C THR A 619 -18.52 -1.07 48.45
N TYR A 620 -17.20 -1.02 48.43
CA TYR A 620 -16.40 -0.88 47.22
C TYR A 620 -15.68 -2.17 46.91
N ILE A 621 -15.52 -2.47 45.62
CA ILE A 621 -14.60 -3.49 45.13
C ILE A 621 -13.34 -2.77 44.69
N PHE A 622 -12.23 -3.10 45.34
CA PHE A 622 -10.90 -2.68 44.96
C PHE A 622 -10.24 -3.82 44.18
N SER A 623 -9.55 -3.51 43.11
CA SER A 623 -8.81 -4.47 42.30
C SER A 623 -7.42 -3.93 41.99
N ILE A 624 -6.45 -4.81 41.89
CA ILE A 624 -5.07 -4.47 41.52
C ILE A 624 -4.55 -5.46 40.48
N ARG A 625 -3.83 -4.95 39.48
CA ARG A 625 -3.12 -5.72 38.44
C ARG A 625 -1.65 -5.31 38.45
N PRO A 626 -0.69 -6.25 38.47
CA PRO A 626 0.71 -5.93 38.21
C PRO A 626 0.91 -5.70 36.70
N LEU A 627 1.79 -4.77 36.33
CA LEU A 627 2.19 -4.50 34.95
C LEU A 627 3.56 -5.12 34.66
N TYR A 628 3.75 -5.64 33.46
CA TYR A 628 5.03 -6.17 32.96
C TYR A 628 5.35 -5.50 31.63
N GLY A 629 6.00 -4.34 31.68
CA GLY A 629 6.07 -3.43 30.55
C GLY A 629 4.68 -2.87 30.22
N GLU A 630 4.18 -3.16 29.02
CA GLU A 630 2.85 -2.78 28.54
C GLU A 630 1.78 -3.87 28.78
N VAL A 631 2.16 -5.02 29.35
CA VAL A 631 1.26 -6.16 29.53
C VAL A 631 0.59 -6.13 30.92
N GLU A 632 -0.74 -6.16 30.94
CA GLU A 632 -1.54 -6.27 32.16
C GLU A 632 -1.51 -7.70 32.74
N GLY A 633 -1.05 -7.84 33.97
CA GLY A 633 -1.04 -9.10 34.71
C GLY A 633 -2.39 -9.48 35.34
N PRO A 634 -2.46 -10.64 36.04
CA PRO A 634 -3.68 -11.14 36.63
C PRO A 634 -4.24 -10.22 37.72
N VAL A 635 -5.58 -10.07 37.74
CA VAL A 635 -6.27 -9.21 38.70
C VAL A 635 -6.41 -9.88 40.07
N THR A 636 -6.21 -9.09 41.12
CA THR A 636 -6.50 -9.46 42.51
C THR A 636 -7.50 -8.45 43.08
N SER A 637 -8.60 -8.93 43.66
CA SER A 637 -9.68 -8.04 44.13
C SER A 637 -10.00 -8.28 45.60
N VAL A 638 -10.37 -7.20 46.30
CA VAL A 638 -10.91 -7.23 47.66
C VAL A 638 -12.15 -6.34 47.73
N SER A 639 -13.15 -6.76 48.49
CA SER A 639 -14.34 -5.94 48.74
C SER A 639 -14.30 -5.40 50.16
N GLN A 640 -14.45 -4.10 50.34
CA GLN A 640 -14.40 -3.46 51.66
C GLN A 640 -15.55 -2.45 51.80
N ARG A 641 -16.21 -2.47 52.95
CA ARG A 641 -17.22 -1.48 53.33
C ARG A 641 -16.56 -0.31 54.07
N ILE A 642 -16.88 0.92 53.67
CA ILE A 642 -16.25 2.14 54.19
C ILE A 642 -16.99 2.59 55.44
N ILE A 643 -16.40 2.31 56.59
CA ILE A 643 -16.90 2.67 57.92
C ILE A 643 -15.70 2.99 58.80
N ARG A 644 -15.89 3.88 59.79
CA ARG A 644 -14.85 4.22 60.76
C ARG A 644 -14.52 2.99 61.61
N ALA A 645 -13.25 2.60 61.63
CA ALA A 645 -12.77 1.57 62.54
C ALA A 645 -12.69 2.11 63.98
N ASP A 646 -13.83 2.14 64.68
CA ASP A 646 -13.82 2.22 66.14
C ASP A 646 -13.66 0.82 66.75
N GLN A 647 -12.96 0.79 67.87
CA GLN A 647 -12.44 -0.38 68.55
C GLN A 647 -13.50 -1.47 68.84
N SER A 648 -13.09 -2.71 68.60
CA SER A 648 -13.59 -3.96 69.19
C SER A 648 -15.10 -4.09 69.38
N THR A 649 -15.73 -4.93 68.56
CA THR A 649 -16.72 -5.87 69.10
C THR A 649 -16.84 -7.10 68.19
N THR A 650 -16.65 -8.25 68.80
CA THR A 650 -16.75 -9.62 68.27
C THR A 650 -18.10 -9.91 67.61
N PRO A 651 -18.15 -10.65 66.49
CA PRO A 651 -19.42 -11.13 65.95
C PRO A 651 -19.79 -12.47 66.60
N ASP A 652 -20.71 -12.43 67.56
CA ASP A 652 -21.52 -13.59 67.96
C ASP A 652 -23.00 -13.22 67.85
N GLN A 653 -23.81 -14.18 67.39
CA GLN A 653 -25.28 -14.23 67.23
C GLN A 653 -25.85 -13.53 65.98
N VAL A 654 -26.31 -14.19 64.89
CA VAL A 654 -27.26 -15.31 64.64
C VAL A 654 -28.75 -14.89 64.62
N LEU A 655 -29.42 -15.24 63.49
CA LEU A 655 -30.88 -15.30 63.19
C LEU A 655 -31.61 -13.94 63.01
N SER A 656 -32.58 -13.72 62.11
CA SER A 656 -33.47 -14.54 61.26
C SER A 656 -34.15 -13.60 60.23
N ALA A 657 -34.41 -14.03 58.98
CA ALA A 657 -35.73 -14.31 58.37
C ALA A 657 -36.84 -13.25 58.66
N THR A 658 -37.65 -12.72 57.74
CA THR A 658 -38.52 -13.36 56.71
C THR A 658 -39.33 -12.23 56.03
N GLY A 659 -39.59 -12.26 54.72
CA GLY A 659 -40.98 -12.21 54.19
C GLY A 659 -41.46 -10.88 53.52
N PRO A 660 -41.98 -10.91 52.27
CA PRO A 660 -42.61 -9.77 51.54
C PRO A 660 -44.16 -9.90 51.55
N PRO A 661 -44.96 -9.32 50.63
CA PRO A 661 -45.07 -7.97 50.00
C PRO A 661 -46.48 -7.34 50.23
N ASN A 662 -46.73 -6.08 49.77
CA ASN A 662 -47.95 -5.59 49.08
C ASN A 662 -48.19 -4.05 49.24
N THR A 663 -48.18 -3.36 48.09
CA THR A 663 -49.10 -2.32 47.53
C THR A 663 -50.43 -1.99 48.26
N PRO A 664 -51.23 -0.92 47.95
CA PRO A 664 -51.14 0.11 46.88
C PRO A 664 -51.79 1.54 47.15
N VAL A 665 -51.86 2.37 46.08
CA VAL A 665 -52.75 3.52 45.68
C VAL A 665 -53.05 4.76 46.58
N ASP A 666 -52.86 5.95 45.98
CA ASP A 666 -53.90 6.95 45.56
C ASP A 666 -53.79 8.42 46.02
N THR A 667 -53.45 9.25 45.03
CA THR A 667 -53.98 10.55 44.59
C THR A 667 -54.86 11.41 45.51
N THR A 668 -54.52 12.70 45.61
CA THR A 668 -55.46 13.84 45.45
C THR A 668 -54.69 15.12 45.05
N ALA A 669 -55.24 15.86 44.08
CA ALA A 669 -54.86 17.22 43.65
C ALA A 669 -55.90 18.24 44.20
N PRO A 670 -56.05 19.52 43.75
CA PRO A 670 -55.21 20.41 42.92
C PRO A 670 -55.13 21.89 43.46
N HIS A 671 -54.40 22.79 42.77
CA HIS A 671 -54.91 24.10 42.28
C HIS A 671 -53.81 24.90 41.51
N SER A 672 -54.25 25.49 40.39
CA SER A 672 -53.58 26.29 39.33
C SER A 672 -53.30 27.76 39.77
N PRO A 673 -52.81 28.74 38.94
CA PRO A 673 -52.74 28.80 37.45
C PRO A 673 -51.54 29.52 36.75
N ALA A 674 -51.45 29.29 35.42
CA ALA A 674 -51.17 30.20 34.26
C ALA A 674 -49.80 30.93 34.10
N ARG A 675 -49.23 31.20 32.90
CA ARG A 675 -49.52 30.92 31.46
C ARG A 675 -48.39 31.49 30.55
N ASN A 676 -48.09 30.78 29.43
CA ASN A 676 -47.50 31.19 28.12
C ASN A 676 -46.04 31.68 28.05
N LYS A 677 -45.30 31.56 26.93
CA LYS A 677 -45.17 30.71 25.71
C LYS A 677 -44.06 31.39 24.90
N GLY A 678 -43.20 30.67 24.17
CA GLY A 678 -42.52 31.25 22.99
C GLY A 678 -41.04 30.90 22.79
N THR A 679 -40.83 29.91 21.94
CA THR A 679 -39.59 29.38 21.32
C THR A 679 -38.91 30.38 20.37
N SER A 680 -37.58 30.28 20.16
CA SER A 680 -36.94 30.07 18.82
C SER A 680 -35.43 30.41 18.74
N ALA A 681 -34.66 29.41 18.29
CA ALA A 681 -33.59 29.35 17.26
C ALA A 681 -32.48 30.42 17.08
N PHE A 682 -31.24 29.89 17.03
CA PHE A 682 -30.13 30.07 16.08
C PHE A 682 -29.82 31.45 15.46
N LYS A 683 -28.58 31.96 15.70
CA LYS A 683 -27.48 32.15 14.71
C LYS A 683 -26.24 32.82 15.33
N THR A 684 -25.07 32.39 14.84
CA THR A 684 -23.68 32.92 14.86
C THR A 684 -23.56 34.34 14.21
N PRO A 685 -22.39 35.04 14.01
CA PRO A 685 -21.00 35.01 14.56
C PRO A 685 -20.21 36.40 14.64
N VAL A 686 -18.90 36.38 15.02
CA VAL A 686 -17.67 37.11 14.51
C VAL A 686 -17.20 38.56 14.92
N SER A 687 -15.88 38.63 15.27
CA SER A 687 -14.77 39.66 15.15
C SER A 687 -14.63 40.88 16.10
N ASN A 688 -13.50 41.05 16.84
CA ASN A 688 -12.20 41.78 16.61
C ASN A 688 -12.18 43.18 17.30
N ALA A 689 -11.13 43.80 17.90
CA ALA A 689 -9.69 43.55 18.10
C ALA A 689 -9.05 44.53 19.16
N THR A 690 -7.81 44.21 19.60
CA THR A 690 -6.64 45.05 20.04
C THR A 690 -6.62 45.94 21.31
N GLN A 691 -5.67 45.70 22.27
CA GLN A 691 -4.36 46.42 22.48
C GLN A 691 -3.63 46.03 23.81
N GLU A 692 -2.29 45.98 23.80
CA GLU A 692 -1.30 45.79 24.90
C GLU A 692 -0.99 47.11 25.69
N PRO A 693 -0.23 47.20 26.83
CA PRO A 693 1.12 46.61 27.10
C PRO A 693 1.45 46.13 28.57
N SER A 694 2.67 45.59 28.73
CA SER A 694 3.36 45.03 29.93
C SER A 694 3.90 46.09 30.94
N PRO A 695 4.43 45.76 32.18
CA PRO A 695 5.77 45.15 32.41
C PRO A 695 6.00 44.26 33.69
N LYS A 696 7.23 43.67 33.77
CA LYS A 696 7.83 42.67 34.72
C LYS A 696 7.99 43.13 36.19
N PRO A 697 8.38 42.20 37.13
CA PRO A 697 9.80 42.16 37.58
C PRO A 697 10.42 40.75 37.91
N ARG A 698 11.77 40.73 37.98
CA ARG A 698 12.74 39.73 38.58
C ARG A 698 13.66 40.52 39.56
N PRO A 699 14.62 39.98 40.39
CA PRO A 699 15.39 38.70 40.36
C PRO A 699 15.56 38.01 41.76
N THR A 700 16.27 36.88 41.94
CA THR A 700 17.69 36.79 42.45
C THR A 700 18.22 35.33 42.42
N ALA A 701 19.56 35.17 42.36
CA ALA A 701 20.34 33.93 42.12
C ALA A 701 21.23 33.52 43.32
N ILE A 702 21.73 32.26 43.35
CA ILE A 702 22.91 31.80 44.13
C ILE A 702 23.78 30.85 43.28
N LYS A 703 25.12 30.91 43.47
CA LYS A 703 26.26 30.41 42.66
C LYS A 703 26.85 29.05 43.09
N MET A 704 27.70 28.51 42.20
CA MET A 704 28.45 27.23 42.08
C MET A 704 29.42 26.83 43.22
N PRO A 705 30.09 25.65 43.09
CA PRO A 705 31.53 25.67 42.84
C PRO A 705 32.07 24.69 41.75
N THR A 706 33.25 25.04 41.24
CA THR A 706 34.09 24.38 40.22
C THR A 706 35.28 23.66 40.88
N LEU A 707 35.83 22.59 40.27
CA LEU A 707 37.28 22.32 40.24
C LEU A 707 37.64 21.28 39.15
N THR A 708 38.88 21.41 38.69
CA THR A 708 39.53 21.00 37.44
C THR A 708 40.20 19.61 37.45
N ALA A 709 40.38 19.00 36.28
CA ALA A 709 41.55 18.14 35.98
C ALA A 709 41.81 17.99 34.47
N THR A 710 43.06 18.29 34.10
CA THR A 710 43.73 18.12 32.79
C THR A 710 44.19 16.67 32.54
N GLY A 711 44.23 16.23 31.28
CA GLY A 711 44.95 15.03 30.86
C GLY A 711 44.76 14.69 29.37
N VAL A 712 45.79 14.96 28.56
CA VAL A 712 45.89 14.62 27.13
C VAL A 712 46.33 13.17 26.96
N THR A 713 45.67 12.40 26.08
CA THR A 713 46.30 11.26 25.38
C THR A 713 45.72 11.17 23.97
N THR A 714 46.59 11.22 22.98
CA THR A 714 46.34 11.16 21.53
C THR A 714 46.62 9.76 20.96
N LEU A 715 45.80 9.37 19.96
CA LEU A 715 45.97 8.41 18.83
C LEU A 715 45.09 7.14 18.83
N PRO A 716 44.58 6.66 17.67
CA PRO A 716 44.36 7.31 16.36
C PRO A 716 42.88 7.34 15.92
N GLU A 717 42.60 8.13 14.89
CA GLU A 717 41.37 8.10 14.10
C GLU A 717 41.01 6.66 13.67
N MET A 718 39.83 6.21 14.05
CA MET A 718 39.05 5.30 13.21
C MET A 718 37.81 6.05 12.76
N THR A 719 37.73 6.25 11.44
CA THR A 719 36.58 6.71 10.69
C THR A 719 35.28 6.04 11.16
N THR A 720 34.47 6.76 11.94
CA THR A 720 33.06 6.40 12.16
C THR A 720 32.23 7.05 11.07
N THR A 721 32.07 6.30 9.99
CA THR A 721 31.13 6.52 8.91
C THR A 721 29.72 6.69 9.49
N THR A 722 29.07 7.77 9.09
CA THR A 722 27.65 8.07 9.31
C THR A 722 26.76 6.86 9.02
N ILE A 723 26.06 6.33 10.04
CA ILE A 723 24.98 5.35 9.84
C ILE A 723 23.65 6.12 9.76
N ARG A 724 23.21 6.36 8.53
CA ARG A 724 21.81 6.58 8.13
C ARG A 724 21.27 5.23 7.66
N PRO A 725 20.00 4.83 7.89
CA PRO A 725 19.35 3.83 7.07
C PRO A 725 18.49 4.51 5.98
N PRO A 726 18.96 4.54 4.71
CA PRO A 726 18.16 4.90 3.54
C PRO A 726 17.47 3.66 2.94
N GLY A 727 16.34 3.84 2.25
CA GLY A 727 15.87 2.83 1.28
C GLY A 727 16.93 2.58 0.20
N PRO A 728 16.94 1.42 -0.48
CA PRO A 728 18.07 1.00 -1.30
C PRO A 728 18.17 1.86 -2.58
N ILE A 729 19.17 2.75 -2.63
CA ILE A 729 19.66 3.30 -3.90
C ILE A 729 20.46 2.18 -4.59
N CYS A 730 20.11 1.86 -5.82
CA CYS A 730 20.83 0.88 -6.64
C CYS A 730 22.21 1.43 -7.03
N GLY A 731 23.12 0.60 -7.53
CA GLY A 731 24.44 1.08 -7.99
C GLY A 731 25.54 1.09 -6.93
N LYS A 732 25.36 0.38 -5.81
CA LYS A 732 26.48 -0.03 -4.94
C LYS A 732 27.40 -1.06 -5.60
N VAL A 733 26.90 -1.79 -6.60
CA VAL A 733 27.60 -2.85 -7.34
C VAL A 733 27.25 -2.74 -8.82
N LYS A 734 28.17 -3.13 -9.71
CA LYS A 734 27.93 -3.20 -11.17
C LYS A 734 27.03 -4.40 -11.49
N ALA A 735 26.15 -4.23 -12.46
CA ALA A 735 25.29 -5.28 -12.99
C ALA A 735 24.89 -4.95 -14.43
N ASP A 736 24.65 -5.98 -15.23
CA ASP A 736 24.06 -5.87 -16.56
C ASP A 736 22.63 -6.38 -16.50
N ILE A 737 21.67 -5.47 -16.70
CA ILE A 737 20.23 -5.73 -16.53
C ILE A 737 19.54 -5.65 -17.89
N VAL A 738 18.88 -6.72 -18.29
CA VAL A 738 18.07 -6.75 -19.50
C VAL A 738 16.60 -6.85 -19.11
N PHE A 739 15.80 -5.85 -19.50
CA PHE A 739 14.35 -5.91 -19.38
C PHE A 739 13.78 -6.59 -20.62
N LEU A 740 13.11 -7.72 -20.42
CA LEU A 740 12.36 -8.44 -21.44
C LEU A 740 10.86 -8.22 -21.19
N VAL A 741 10.26 -7.35 -22.01
CA VAL A 741 8.90 -6.83 -21.80
C VAL A 741 7.94 -7.44 -22.81
N ASP A 742 6.90 -8.08 -22.31
CA ASP A 742 5.79 -8.57 -23.13
C ASP A 742 5.01 -7.39 -23.72
N GLU A 743 4.76 -7.43 -25.04
CA GLU A 743 3.91 -6.46 -25.75
C GLU A 743 2.75 -7.14 -26.48
N SER A 744 2.33 -8.33 -26.05
CA SER A 744 1.25 -9.09 -26.68
C SER A 744 -0.11 -8.37 -26.66
N TRP A 745 -1.02 -8.83 -27.54
CA TRP A 745 -2.34 -8.21 -27.69
C TRP A 745 -3.22 -8.23 -26.42
N SER A 746 -2.97 -9.15 -25.47
CA SER A 746 -3.68 -9.18 -24.18
C SER A 746 -3.42 -7.94 -23.33
N ILE A 747 -2.24 -7.33 -23.48
CA ILE A 747 -1.81 -6.16 -22.71
C ILE A 747 -2.56 -4.93 -23.23
N GLY A 748 -2.47 -4.67 -24.54
CA GLY A 748 -3.05 -3.47 -25.15
C GLY A 748 -2.24 -2.18 -24.89
N SER A 749 -2.38 -1.19 -25.78
CA SER A 749 -1.56 0.03 -25.78
C SER A 749 -1.62 0.84 -24.47
N ASN A 750 -2.80 0.93 -23.84
CA ASN A 750 -2.99 1.67 -22.59
C ASN A 750 -2.26 1.03 -21.41
N ASN A 751 -2.27 -0.30 -21.30
CA ASN A 751 -1.57 -1.00 -20.24
C ASN A 751 -0.07 -1.09 -20.53
N PHE A 752 0.32 -1.15 -21.81
CA PHE A 752 1.72 -1.06 -22.20
C PHE A 752 2.33 0.31 -21.84
N ALA A 753 1.56 1.40 -21.91
CA ALA A 753 2.00 2.69 -21.39
C ALA A 753 2.31 2.64 -19.88
N LYS A 754 1.50 1.93 -19.09
CA LYS A 754 1.75 1.72 -17.65
C LYS A 754 2.99 0.86 -17.40
N LEU A 755 3.27 -0.13 -18.25
CA LEU A 755 4.51 -0.90 -18.21
C LEU A 755 5.73 0.00 -18.50
N LYS A 756 5.65 0.87 -19.51
CA LYS A 756 6.71 1.86 -19.79
C LYS A 756 6.95 2.80 -18.62
N ASP A 757 5.88 3.27 -17.95
CA ASP A 757 6.00 4.09 -16.75
C ASP A 757 6.64 3.33 -15.58
N PHE A 758 6.34 2.03 -15.43
CA PHE A 758 6.99 1.17 -14.44
C PHE A 758 8.49 1.00 -14.74
N LEU A 759 8.88 0.68 -15.98
CA LEU A 759 10.30 0.63 -16.39
C LEU A 759 10.99 1.97 -16.15
N PHE A 760 10.33 3.08 -16.49
CA PHE A 760 10.84 4.43 -16.27
C PHE A 760 11.15 4.65 -14.78
N ARG A 761 10.21 4.31 -13.88
CA ARG A 761 10.43 4.44 -12.43
C ARG A 761 11.55 3.53 -11.94
N VAL A 762 11.60 2.28 -12.37
CA VAL A 762 12.67 1.34 -12.01
C VAL A 762 14.05 1.89 -12.40
N VAL A 763 14.19 2.42 -13.62
CA VAL A 763 15.44 3.02 -14.10
C VAL A 763 15.86 4.24 -13.25
N THR A 764 14.91 4.97 -12.64
CA THR A 764 15.24 6.15 -11.82
C THR A 764 16.06 5.80 -10.56
N TYR A 765 15.95 4.58 -10.04
CA TYR A 765 16.69 4.10 -8.87
C TYR A 765 18.18 3.83 -9.12
N PHE A 766 18.63 3.81 -10.38
CA PHE A 766 20.03 3.62 -10.75
C PHE A 766 20.73 4.98 -10.94
N PRO A 767 21.54 5.45 -9.98
CA PRO A 767 22.18 6.77 -10.03
C PRO A 767 23.31 6.86 -11.05
N LYS A 768 23.89 5.72 -11.45
CA LYS A 768 24.98 5.62 -12.44
C LYS A 768 24.65 4.53 -13.45
N ILE A 769 24.34 4.95 -14.68
CA ILE A 769 24.19 4.06 -15.84
C ILE A 769 25.45 4.16 -16.71
N GLY A 770 25.88 3.04 -17.28
CA GLY A 770 27.05 2.94 -18.17
C GLY A 770 28.19 2.08 -17.61
N PRO A 771 29.38 2.09 -18.23
CA PRO A 771 30.46 1.12 -17.96
C PRO A 771 30.97 1.09 -16.51
N GLN A 772 30.85 2.22 -15.80
CA GLN A 772 31.27 2.37 -14.41
C GLN A 772 30.17 2.09 -13.38
N GLY A 773 28.95 1.78 -13.83
CA GLY A 773 27.77 1.51 -13.00
C GLY A 773 26.94 0.35 -13.55
N THR A 774 25.63 0.50 -13.51
CA THR A 774 24.68 -0.48 -14.08
C THR A 774 24.55 -0.25 -15.59
N GLN A 775 24.53 -1.31 -16.38
CA GLN A 775 24.15 -1.21 -17.79
C GLN A 775 22.75 -1.80 -17.96
N VAL A 776 21.95 -1.18 -18.82
CA VAL A 776 20.55 -1.53 -19.02
C VAL A 776 20.29 -1.72 -20.51
N ALA A 777 19.61 -2.81 -20.86
CA ALA A 777 19.06 -3.05 -22.18
C ALA A 777 17.56 -3.30 -22.08
N VAL A 778 16.82 -2.98 -23.14
CA VAL A 778 15.37 -3.23 -23.24
C VAL A 778 15.09 -3.99 -24.52
N VAL A 779 14.48 -5.16 -24.35
CA VAL A 779 13.92 -5.98 -25.42
C VAL A 779 12.44 -6.11 -25.15
N HIS A 780 11.62 -5.86 -26.16
CA HIS A 780 10.19 -6.14 -26.11
C HIS A 780 9.85 -7.24 -27.10
N TYR A 781 8.87 -8.08 -26.77
CA TYR A 781 8.56 -9.25 -27.58
C TYR A 781 7.06 -9.48 -27.73
N SER A 782 6.69 -9.93 -28.92
CA SER A 782 5.41 -10.59 -29.16
C SER A 782 5.63 -11.91 -29.90
N ASP A 783 5.44 -11.92 -31.22
CA ASP A 783 5.79 -13.05 -32.10
C ASP A 783 7.30 -13.16 -32.31
N GLU A 784 7.95 -12.01 -32.51
CA GLU A 784 9.40 -11.88 -32.63
C GLU A 784 9.93 -10.87 -31.60
N PRO A 785 11.07 -11.15 -30.94
CA PRO A 785 11.73 -10.18 -30.07
C PRO A 785 12.32 -9.00 -30.86
N ARG A 786 12.22 -7.80 -30.32
CA ARG A 786 12.80 -6.57 -30.86
C ARG A 786 13.62 -5.84 -29.82
N VAL A 787 14.79 -5.37 -30.24
CA VAL A 787 15.72 -4.63 -29.40
C VAL A 787 15.41 -3.14 -29.53
N GLU A 788 15.08 -2.48 -28.43
CA GLU A 788 15.02 -1.02 -28.39
C GLU A 788 16.44 -0.44 -28.25
N PHE A 789 17.24 -0.98 -27.33
CA PHE A 789 18.64 -0.65 -27.15
C PHE A 789 19.43 -1.71 -26.38
N HIS A 790 20.74 -1.79 -26.65
CA HIS A 790 21.71 -2.69 -26.05
C HIS A 790 22.35 -2.12 -24.77
N LEU A 791 23.15 -2.93 -24.07
CA LEU A 791 23.76 -2.57 -22.77
C LEU A 791 24.77 -1.43 -22.88
N ASN A 792 25.42 -1.26 -24.04
CA ASN A 792 26.43 -0.24 -24.29
C ASN A 792 25.93 1.02 -25.04
N ASP A 793 24.65 1.09 -25.40
CA ASP A 793 24.09 2.20 -26.20
C ASP A 793 23.99 3.52 -25.41
N PHE A 794 23.78 3.44 -24.09
CA PHE A 794 23.61 4.61 -23.23
C PHE A 794 24.59 4.64 -22.04
N ARG A 795 25.06 5.83 -21.69
CA ARG A 795 26.06 6.06 -20.61
C ARG A 795 25.54 6.97 -19.49
N ASP A 796 24.26 7.30 -19.51
CA ASP A 796 23.62 8.12 -18.48
C ASP A 796 22.15 7.74 -18.34
N ARG A 797 21.59 8.08 -17.17
CA ARG A 797 20.23 7.72 -16.81
C ARG A 797 19.18 8.42 -17.66
N ASN A 798 19.39 9.69 -18.00
CA ASN A 798 18.37 10.48 -18.68
C ASN A 798 18.18 10.01 -20.13
N SER A 799 19.25 9.59 -20.80
CA SER A 799 19.19 9.01 -22.14
C SER A 799 18.41 7.69 -22.16
N VAL A 800 18.63 6.80 -21.19
CA VAL A 800 17.82 5.57 -21.04
C VAL A 800 16.36 5.89 -20.77
N LEU A 801 16.07 6.84 -19.88
CA LEU A 801 14.69 7.26 -19.58
C LEU A 801 13.97 7.83 -20.80
N LYS A 802 14.68 8.54 -21.69
CA LYS A 802 14.15 9.03 -22.96
C LYS A 802 13.86 7.89 -23.94
N ALA A 803 14.77 6.92 -24.07
CA ALA A 803 14.61 5.75 -24.92
C ALA A 803 13.44 4.87 -24.46
N VAL A 804 13.31 4.61 -23.15
CA VAL A 804 12.17 3.86 -22.58
C VAL A 804 10.83 4.54 -22.90
N ARG A 805 10.77 5.89 -22.93
CA ARG A 805 9.56 6.62 -23.34
C ARG A 805 9.27 6.52 -24.83
N ALA A 806 10.26 6.24 -25.67
CA ALA A 806 10.13 6.15 -27.12
C ALA A 806 9.67 4.78 -27.64
N VAL A 807 9.68 3.73 -26.81
CA VAL A 807 9.27 2.36 -27.21
C VAL A 807 7.84 2.36 -27.76
N HIS A 808 7.63 1.77 -28.93
CA HIS A 808 6.33 1.65 -29.59
C HIS A 808 5.67 0.30 -29.31
N TYR A 809 4.34 0.28 -29.20
CA TYR A 809 3.55 -0.93 -28.99
C TYR A 809 3.00 -1.42 -30.33
N GLU A 810 3.27 -2.67 -30.71
CA GLU A 810 2.72 -3.24 -31.95
C GLU A 810 1.80 -4.44 -31.74
N GLY A 811 1.85 -5.10 -30.58
CA GLY A 811 1.01 -6.27 -30.33
C GLY A 811 1.55 -7.56 -30.97
N GLY A 812 0.86 -8.67 -30.71
CA GLY A 812 1.15 -10.00 -31.26
C GLY A 812 0.92 -11.12 -30.23
N ASN A 813 1.54 -12.28 -30.46
CA ASN A 813 1.47 -13.43 -29.55
C ASN A 813 2.43 -13.31 -28.35
N THR A 814 2.31 -14.22 -27.38
CA THR A 814 3.16 -14.23 -26.17
C THR A 814 4.26 -15.29 -26.28
N LYS A 815 5.32 -15.06 -27.10
CA LYS A 815 6.44 -16.01 -27.29
C LYS A 815 7.58 -15.79 -26.30
N THR A 816 7.30 -16.02 -25.02
CA THR A 816 8.22 -15.79 -23.89
C THR A 816 9.49 -16.63 -23.98
N GLY A 817 9.40 -17.90 -24.41
CA GLY A 817 10.56 -18.80 -24.52
C GLY A 817 11.55 -18.35 -25.59
N ARG A 818 11.04 -17.87 -26.72
CA ARG A 818 11.80 -17.22 -27.78
C ARG A 818 12.44 -15.93 -27.29
N GLY A 819 11.70 -15.09 -26.56
CA GLY A 819 12.23 -13.86 -25.95
C GLY A 819 13.44 -14.12 -25.06
N ILE A 820 13.34 -15.09 -24.15
CA ILE A 820 14.45 -15.49 -23.27
C ILE A 820 15.65 -15.99 -24.10
N SER A 821 15.39 -16.85 -25.10
CA SER A 821 16.45 -17.39 -25.97
C SER A 821 17.17 -16.30 -26.76
N TYR A 822 16.44 -15.30 -27.23
CA TYR A 822 16.98 -14.18 -28.00
C TYR A 822 17.86 -13.28 -27.13
N VAL A 823 17.43 -12.96 -25.92
CA VAL A 823 18.24 -12.18 -24.97
C VAL A 823 19.60 -12.84 -24.70
N LEU A 824 19.63 -14.17 -24.53
CA LEU A 824 20.89 -14.91 -24.33
C LEU A 824 21.80 -14.90 -25.57
N LYS A 825 21.22 -14.98 -26.77
CA LYS A 825 21.99 -15.07 -28.02
C LYS A 825 22.46 -13.72 -28.53
N GLU A 826 21.64 -12.68 -28.42
CA GLU A 826 21.87 -11.41 -29.12
C GLU A 826 22.18 -10.24 -28.16
N ILE A 827 21.70 -10.28 -26.91
CA ILE A 827 21.91 -9.16 -25.96
C ILE A 827 23.05 -9.43 -24.98
N PHE A 828 23.09 -10.62 -24.37
CA PHE A 828 24.19 -11.05 -23.49
C PHE A 828 25.41 -11.48 -24.33
N GLN A 829 25.96 -10.51 -25.05
CA GLN A 829 27.14 -10.63 -25.89
C GLN A 829 28.11 -9.50 -25.57
N GLU A 830 29.42 -9.78 -25.52
CA GLU A 830 30.43 -8.75 -25.22
C GLU A 830 30.41 -7.61 -26.25
N ALA A 831 30.15 -7.94 -27.51
CA ALA A 831 30.00 -6.97 -28.60
C ALA A 831 28.86 -5.95 -28.34
N HIS A 832 27.86 -6.34 -27.55
CA HIS A 832 26.69 -5.53 -27.20
C HIS A 832 26.74 -4.99 -25.76
N GLY A 833 27.93 -5.03 -25.14
CA GLY A 833 28.20 -4.39 -23.85
C GLY A 833 28.14 -5.31 -22.64
N MET A 834 27.89 -6.61 -22.80
CA MET A 834 27.93 -7.55 -21.68
C MET A 834 29.34 -7.61 -21.07
N ARG A 835 29.43 -7.49 -19.74
CA ARG A 835 30.67 -7.57 -18.97
C ARG A 835 30.77 -8.93 -18.28
N GLN A 836 31.91 -9.61 -18.38
CA GLN A 836 32.06 -10.94 -17.78
C GLN A 836 32.16 -10.93 -16.25
N ASP A 837 32.58 -9.83 -15.65
CA ASP A 837 32.90 -9.69 -14.22
C ASP A 837 31.75 -9.14 -13.35
N VAL A 838 30.53 -9.10 -13.89
CA VAL A 838 29.35 -8.53 -13.23
C VAL A 838 28.16 -9.47 -13.28
N ALA A 839 27.22 -9.30 -12.35
CA ALA A 839 25.99 -10.08 -12.36
C ALA A 839 25.15 -9.77 -13.61
N HIS A 840 24.75 -10.82 -14.34
CA HIS A 840 23.81 -10.76 -15.46
C HIS A 840 22.39 -11.01 -14.96
N VAL A 841 21.50 -10.06 -15.22
CA VAL A 841 20.12 -10.10 -14.71
C VAL A 841 19.12 -9.96 -15.84
N LEU A 842 18.21 -10.91 -15.95
CA LEU A 842 17.07 -10.86 -16.86
C LEU A 842 15.79 -10.54 -16.07
N VAL A 843 15.17 -9.40 -16.37
CA VAL A 843 13.88 -9.01 -15.79
C VAL A 843 12.79 -9.31 -16.81
N LEU A 844 11.98 -10.33 -16.56
CA LEU A 844 10.83 -10.71 -17.38
C LEU A 844 9.55 -10.03 -16.87
N ILE A 845 8.78 -9.39 -17.75
CA ILE A 845 7.47 -8.82 -17.41
C ILE A 845 6.42 -9.33 -18.40
N THR A 846 5.35 -9.97 -17.91
CA THR A 846 4.28 -10.57 -18.74
C THR A 846 2.92 -10.55 -18.03
N ASP A 847 1.83 -10.55 -18.79
CA ASP A 847 0.45 -10.52 -18.28
C ASP A 847 -0.33 -11.83 -18.44
N GLY A 848 0.32 -12.86 -18.99
CA GLY A 848 -0.34 -14.09 -19.39
C GLY A 848 0.59 -15.29 -19.51
N ARG A 849 0.07 -16.39 -20.07
CA ARG A 849 0.81 -17.64 -20.27
C ARG A 849 1.51 -17.63 -21.62
N ALA A 850 2.76 -18.09 -21.65
CA ALA A 850 3.54 -18.26 -22.85
C ALA A 850 2.91 -19.26 -23.84
N GLN A 851 3.05 -18.98 -25.13
CA GLN A 851 2.55 -19.82 -26.22
C GLN A 851 3.65 -20.69 -26.86
N ASP A 852 4.79 -20.82 -26.20
CA ASP A 852 5.96 -21.60 -26.58
C ASP A 852 6.64 -22.22 -25.33
N ASP A 853 7.65 -23.07 -25.53
CA ASP A 853 8.34 -23.69 -24.40
C ASP A 853 9.30 -22.71 -23.72
N VAL A 854 9.03 -22.45 -22.44
CA VAL A 854 9.85 -21.56 -21.58
C VAL A 854 10.85 -22.33 -20.72
N GLN A 855 10.70 -23.65 -20.56
CA GLN A 855 11.52 -24.43 -19.61
C GLN A 855 12.98 -24.50 -20.05
N LEU A 856 13.21 -24.93 -21.30
CA LEU A 856 14.56 -25.07 -21.82
C LEU A 856 15.31 -23.73 -21.89
N PRO A 857 14.74 -22.64 -22.45
CA PRO A 857 15.41 -21.33 -22.45
C PRO A 857 15.73 -20.80 -21.05
N SER A 858 14.82 -20.97 -20.08
CA SER A 858 15.04 -20.52 -18.70
C SER A 858 16.11 -21.35 -17.99
N HIS A 859 16.17 -22.66 -18.25
CA HIS A 859 17.22 -23.52 -17.72
C HIS A 859 18.59 -23.12 -18.28
N VAL A 860 18.68 -22.89 -19.60
CA VAL A 860 19.91 -22.45 -20.27
C VAL A 860 20.37 -21.10 -19.73
N ALA A 861 19.47 -20.12 -19.58
CA ALA A 861 19.78 -18.82 -18.97
C ALA A 861 20.45 -18.98 -17.60
N ARG A 862 19.85 -19.77 -16.72
CA ARG A 862 20.38 -19.99 -15.35
C ARG A 862 21.70 -20.77 -15.35
N ALA A 863 21.89 -21.69 -16.30
CA ALA A 863 23.15 -22.42 -16.49
C ALA A 863 24.27 -21.49 -16.99
N HIS A 864 23.95 -20.45 -17.75
CA HIS A 864 24.86 -19.38 -18.14
C HIS A 864 25.03 -18.28 -17.08
N GLY A 865 24.64 -18.56 -15.82
CA GLY A 865 24.82 -17.60 -14.71
C GLY A 865 23.86 -16.41 -14.72
N VAL A 866 22.84 -16.40 -15.57
CA VAL A 866 21.85 -15.32 -15.63
C VAL A 866 20.79 -15.48 -14.54
N SER A 867 20.67 -14.47 -13.68
CA SER A 867 19.63 -14.36 -12.66
C SER A 867 18.32 -13.86 -13.28
N ILE A 868 17.23 -14.63 -13.16
CA ILE A 868 15.93 -14.25 -13.73
C ILE A 868 15.01 -13.71 -12.63
N LEU A 869 14.49 -12.50 -12.80
CA LEU A 869 13.44 -11.89 -11.98
C LEU A 869 12.18 -11.76 -12.83
N ALA A 870 11.07 -12.34 -12.39
CA ALA A 870 9.83 -12.33 -13.14
C ALA A 870 8.75 -11.51 -12.44
N ILE A 871 8.08 -10.65 -13.21
CA ILE A 871 6.95 -9.82 -12.80
C ILE A 871 5.72 -10.28 -13.59
N GLY A 872 4.79 -10.92 -12.90
CA GLY A 872 3.48 -11.24 -13.44
C GLY A 872 2.50 -10.10 -13.19
N VAL A 873 1.72 -9.73 -14.20
CA VAL A 873 0.67 -8.71 -14.08
C VAL A 873 -0.68 -9.32 -14.43
N ALA A 874 -1.74 -8.91 -13.73
CA ALA A 874 -3.11 -9.32 -14.04
C ALA A 874 -3.32 -10.85 -14.12
N SER A 875 -3.43 -11.41 -15.32
CA SER A 875 -3.75 -12.82 -15.57
C SER A 875 -2.52 -13.72 -15.72
N ALA A 876 -1.34 -13.26 -15.30
CA ALA A 876 -0.08 -13.99 -15.44
C ALA A 876 -0.12 -15.36 -14.73
N ASP A 877 0.42 -16.39 -15.41
CA ASP A 877 0.46 -17.76 -14.90
C ASP A 877 1.62 -17.91 -13.89
N MET A 878 1.28 -17.87 -12.59
CA MET A 878 2.27 -17.96 -11.52
C MET A 878 3.00 -19.30 -11.44
N GLU A 879 2.41 -20.40 -11.93
CA GLU A 879 3.11 -21.68 -11.98
C GLU A 879 4.17 -21.70 -13.09
N GLU A 880 3.86 -21.10 -14.24
CA GLU A 880 4.81 -20.92 -15.33
C GLU A 880 5.97 -20.00 -14.93
N LEU A 881 5.65 -18.82 -14.37
CA LEU A 881 6.66 -17.87 -13.88
C LEU A 881 7.57 -18.50 -12.81
N ASN A 882 7.02 -19.33 -11.91
CA ASN A 882 7.82 -20.02 -10.91
C ASN A 882 8.80 -21.03 -11.52
N LYS A 883 8.46 -21.66 -12.66
CA LYS A 883 9.40 -22.53 -13.38
C LYS A 883 10.46 -21.74 -14.16
N ILE A 884 10.13 -20.54 -14.63
CA ILE A 884 11.07 -19.63 -15.30
C ILE A 884 12.08 -19.06 -14.29
N ALA A 885 11.62 -18.49 -13.18
CA ALA A 885 12.49 -17.86 -12.18
C ALA A 885 13.19 -18.88 -11.26
N SER A 886 12.58 -20.05 -11.00
CA SER A 886 13.01 -21.07 -10.04
C SER A 886 13.17 -20.57 -8.60
N SER A 887 13.36 -21.50 -7.65
CA SER A 887 13.58 -21.18 -6.24
C SER A 887 15.00 -20.67 -6.04
N THR A 888 15.17 -19.38 -5.73
CA THR A 888 16.46 -18.74 -5.46
C THR A 888 16.58 -18.32 -3.99
N SER A 889 17.78 -17.90 -3.58
CA SER A 889 18.05 -17.39 -2.24
C SER A 889 17.45 -16.00 -1.98
N TYR A 890 17.07 -15.29 -3.04
CA TYR A 890 16.43 -13.98 -3.04
C TYR A 890 15.00 -14.06 -3.60
N LYS A 891 14.18 -13.04 -3.37
CA LYS A 891 12.83 -13.00 -3.97
C LYS A 891 12.93 -12.67 -5.46
N SER A 892 12.67 -13.65 -6.32
CA SER A 892 12.73 -13.54 -7.79
C SER A 892 11.37 -13.40 -8.48
N LEU A 893 10.26 -13.52 -7.74
CA LEU A 893 8.90 -13.47 -8.28
C LEU A 893 8.09 -12.33 -7.66
N PHE A 894 7.46 -11.53 -8.53
CA PHE A 894 6.63 -10.39 -8.18
C PHE A 894 5.30 -10.49 -8.92
N PHE A 895 4.22 -10.08 -8.28
CA PHE A 895 2.89 -10.17 -8.86
C PHE A 895 2.07 -8.92 -8.56
N ALA A 896 1.59 -8.25 -9.60
CA ALA A 896 0.66 -7.14 -9.53
C ALA A 896 -0.73 -7.59 -10.01
N SER A 897 -1.77 -7.38 -9.21
CA SER A 897 -3.14 -7.82 -9.53
C SER A 897 -3.72 -7.14 -10.77
N THR A 898 -3.28 -5.93 -11.09
CA THR A 898 -3.63 -5.17 -12.30
C THR A 898 -2.43 -4.34 -12.74
N PHE A 899 -2.48 -3.77 -13.95
CA PHE A 899 -1.44 -2.85 -14.42
C PHE A 899 -1.36 -1.55 -13.59
N ASP A 900 -2.46 -1.14 -12.94
CA ASP A 900 -2.47 0.01 -12.02
C ASP A 900 -1.78 -0.30 -10.69
N ASP A 901 -1.62 -1.58 -10.35
CA ASP A 901 -0.96 -2.06 -9.14
C ASP A 901 0.55 -2.28 -9.32
N LEU A 902 1.12 -2.07 -10.51
CA LEU A 902 2.58 -2.14 -10.74
C LEU A 902 3.42 -1.33 -9.73
N PRO A 903 3.00 -0.13 -9.25
CA PRO A 903 3.73 0.60 -8.22
C PRO A 903 3.77 -0.12 -6.86
N SER A 904 2.83 -1.03 -6.59
CA SER A 904 2.77 -1.78 -5.31
C SER A 904 3.90 -2.80 -5.16
N VAL A 905 4.40 -3.34 -6.28
CA VAL A 905 5.52 -4.29 -6.31
C VAL A 905 6.87 -3.60 -6.47
N GLU A 906 6.89 -2.31 -6.84
CA GLU A 906 8.09 -1.53 -7.16
C GLU A 906 9.13 -1.56 -6.03
N ARG A 907 8.74 -1.27 -4.78
CA ARG A 907 9.69 -1.24 -3.65
C ARG A 907 10.32 -2.60 -3.38
N GLU A 908 9.53 -3.67 -3.38
CA GLU A 908 10.04 -5.02 -3.15
C GLU A 908 10.89 -5.51 -4.32
N PHE A 909 10.49 -5.19 -5.55
CA PHE A 909 11.24 -5.49 -6.76
C PHE A 909 12.61 -4.81 -6.77
N ILE A 910 12.66 -3.51 -6.44
CA ILE A 910 13.93 -2.76 -6.33
C ILE A 910 14.79 -3.29 -5.19
N ALA A 911 14.21 -3.66 -4.05
CA ALA A 911 14.95 -4.24 -2.93
C ALA A 911 15.64 -5.57 -3.34
N SER A 912 14.99 -6.42 -4.13
CA SER A 912 15.61 -7.63 -4.68
C SER A 912 16.61 -7.34 -5.79
N LEU A 913 16.25 -6.49 -6.75
CA LEU A 913 17.09 -6.15 -7.90
C LEU A 913 18.42 -5.50 -7.48
N CYS A 914 18.39 -4.74 -6.39
CA CYS A 914 19.53 -3.99 -5.86
C CYS A 914 20.09 -4.58 -4.55
N GLY A 915 19.59 -5.76 -4.16
CA GLY A 915 20.01 -6.50 -2.98
C GLY A 915 21.41 -7.10 -3.14
N GLN A 916 22.12 -7.24 -2.02
CA GLN A 916 23.45 -7.87 -2.02
C GLN A 916 23.38 -9.38 -2.24
N GLU A 917 22.24 -10.01 -1.95
CA GLU A 917 22.00 -11.46 -2.11
C GLU A 917 22.09 -11.92 -3.57
N LEU A 918 21.52 -11.15 -4.50
CA LEU A 918 21.59 -11.40 -5.95
C LEU A 918 23.06 -11.39 -6.44
N GLN A 919 23.89 -10.51 -5.87
CA GLN A 919 25.32 -10.39 -6.18
C GLN A 919 26.18 -11.48 -5.50
N LEU A 920 25.78 -11.92 -4.31
CA LEU A 920 26.42 -13.01 -3.57
C LEU A 920 26.22 -14.35 -4.28
N GLU A 921 25.04 -14.61 -4.85
CA GLU A 921 24.77 -15.83 -5.62
C GLU A 921 25.63 -15.92 -6.88
N TYR A 922 25.81 -14.81 -7.61
CA TYR A 922 26.77 -14.73 -8.72
C TYR A 922 28.21 -15.02 -8.27
N LYS A 923 28.70 -14.40 -7.19
CA LYS A 923 30.06 -14.63 -6.66
C LYS A 923 30.28 -16.04 -6.11
N LEU A 924 29.25 -16.68 -5.57
CA LEU A 924 29.32 -18.06 -5.07
C LEU A 924 29.40 -19.07 -6.23
N ARG A 925 28.70 -18.80 -7.34
CA ARG A 925 28.76 -19.61 -8.56
C ARG A 925 30.10 -19.46 -9.29
N ASP A 926 30.61 -18.24 -9.41
CA ASP A 926 31.94 -17.95 -10.00
C ASP A 926 33.08 -18.64 -9.21
N LYS A 927 32.99 -18.66 -7.87
CA LYS A 927 33.93 -19.43 -7.02
C LYS A 927 33.77 -20.94 -7.13
N SER A 928 32.56 -21.44 -7.41
CA SER A 928 32.31 -22.86 -7.64
C SER A 928 32.90 -23.33 -8.97
N GLU A 929 32.93 -22.47 -10.00
CA GLU A 929 33.53 -22.78 -11.30
C GLU A 929 35.06 -22.62 -11.29
N GLN A 930 35.63 -21.75 -10.44
CA GLN A 930 37.08 -21.65 -10.24
C GLN A 930 37.70 -22.82 -9.42
N LEU A 931 36.90 -23.51 -8.60
CA LEU A 931 37.38 -24.62 -7.76
C LEU A 931 37.62 -25.93 -8.53
N ASP A 932 37.19 -26.01 -9.80
CA ASP A 932 37.37 -27.18 -10.67
C ASP A 932 38.60 -27.09 -11.60
N THR A 933 39.59 -26.25 -11.27
CA THR A 933 40.91 -26.30 -11.93
C THR A 933 41.81 -27.34 -11.25
N PRO A 934 42.18 -28.45 -11.91
CA PRO A 934 42.94 -29.51 -11.27
C PRO A 934 44.44 -29.19 -11.29
N THR A 935 44.97 -28.71 -10.17
CA THR A 935 46.39 -28.85 -9.82
C THR A 935 46.60 -30.19 -9.13
N ASP A 936 46.78 -31.26 -9.91
CA ASP A 936 47.83 -32.26 -9.69
C ASP A 936 47.74 -33.32 -10.80
N TYR A 937 48.81 -33.45 -11.59
CA TYR A 937 49.07 -34.65 -12.38
C TYR A 937 50.01 -35.56 -11.58
N PRO A 938 49.71 -36.86 -11.56
CA PRO A 938 50.70 -37.79 -12.06
C PRO A 938 50.14 -38.64 -13.20
N GLU A 939 50.96 -38.67 -14.25
CA GLU A 939 51.13 -39.64 -15.33
C GLU A 939 50.11 -40.78 -15.59
N ALA A 940 49.82 -40.88 -16.89
CA ALA A 940 49.66 -42.07 -17.71
C ALA A 940 48.32 -42.83 -17.67
N LEU A 941 47.59 -42.80 -18.80
CA LEU A 941 47.46 -43.95 -19.74
C LEU A 941 46.47 -43.66 -20.89
N VAL A 942 47.03 -43.55 -22.10
CA VAL A 942 46.66 -44.24 -23.36
C VAL A 942 45.19 -44.23 -23.86
N LYS A 943 44.98 -43.55 -25.01
CA LYS A 943 43.87 -43.70 -25.99
C LYS A 943 43.82 -45.13 -26.58
N PRO A 944 42.67 -45.66 -27.06
CA PRO A 944 42.36 -45.50 -28.50
C PRO A 944 40.90 -45.61 -29.01
N LEU A 945 40.72 -45.03 -30.22
CA LEU A 945 40.02 -45.50 -31.44
C LEU A 945 38.48 -45.62 -31.54
N GLY A 946 37.91 -44.77 -32.41
CA GLY A 946 37.05 -45.20 -33.54
C GLY A 946 35.53 -44.97 -33.42
N PRO A 947 34.80 -44.60 -34.51
CA PRO A 947 33.55 -43.83 -34.43
C PRO A 947 32.28 -44.60 -34.86
N CYS A 948 31.09 -44.09 -34.50
CA CYS A 948 29.81 -44.58 -35.02
C CYS A 948 28.94 -43.47 -35.63
N SER A 949 28.21 -43.89 -36.67
CA SER A 949 27.46 -43.15 -37.67
C SER A 949 26.07 -42.69 -37.24
N SER A 950 25.62 -41.62 -37.91
CA SER A 950 24.29 -41.05 -37.97
C SER A 950 23.14 -42.02 -38.28
N GLN A 951 22.03 -41.94 -37.55
CA GLN A 951 20.65 -41.89 -38.08
C GLN A 951 19.63 -41.76 -36.93
N CYS A 952 18.78 -40.73 -36.99
CA CYS A 952 17.58 -40.60 -36.16
C CYS A 952 16.35 -41.15 -36.91
N THR A 953 15.49 -41.88 -36.20
CA THR A 953 14.12 -42.20 -36.63
C THR A 953 13.09 -41.82 -35.56
N LYS A 954 11.89 -41.48 -36.02
CA LYS A 954 10.74 -40.91 -35.29
C LYS A 954 9.79 -41.98 -34.73
N GLY A 955 9.17 -41.69 -33.58
CA GLY A 955 7.96 -42.34 -33.00
C GLY A 955 8.10 -42.44 -31.47
N GLN A 956 7.09 -42.34 -30.59
CA GLN A 956 5.64 -42.13 -30.62
C GLN A 956 5.20 -41.76 -29.17
N LYS A 957 3.99 -41.20 -28.98
CA LYS A 957 3.38 -40.80 -27.70
C LYS A 957 3.06 -41.99 -26.76
N GLY A 958 3.19 -41.78 -25.45
CA GLY A 958 2.31 -42.42 -24.44
C GLY A 958 2.93 -42.73 -23.07
N GLU A 959 2.19 -42.33 -22.01
CA GLU A 959 2.20 -42.80 -20.60
C GLU A 959 3.11 -42.16 -19.53
N LYS A 960 2.43 -41.71 -18.47
CA LYS A 960 2.94 -41.36 -17.14
C LYS A 960 3.23 -42.66 -16.37
N VAL A 961 4.27 -42.66 -15.52
CA VAL A 961 4.21 -42.92 -14.06
C VAL A 961 5.63 -42.88 -13.44
N SER A 962 5.65 -42.45 -12.18
CA SER A 962 6.70 -42.25 -11.17
C SER A 962 8.04 -43.00 -11.22
N GLY A 963 9.07 -42.34 -10.66
CA GLY A 963 10.13 -43.03 -9.91
C GLY A 963 11.48 -42.32 -9.96
N ALA A 964 11.95 -41.88 -8.80
CA ALA A 964 13.24 -41.21 -8.62
C ALA A 964 14.45 -42.16 -8.70
N SER A 965 15.62 -41.56 -8.96
CA SER A 965 17.00 -42.02 -8.70
C SER A 965 17.72 -42.82 -9.80
N CYS A 966 18.65 -42.18 -10.52
CA CYS A 966 20.10 -42.49 -10.47
C CYS A 966 20.94 -41.71 -11.52
N PHE A 967 22.02 -41.08 -11.02
CA PHE A 967 23.36 -40.85 -11.60
C PHE A 967 23.62 -39.97 -12.85
N VAL A 968 24.19 -38.81 -12.53
CA VAL A 968 25.37 -38.07 -13.06
C VAL A 968 26.20 -38.70 -14.21
N HIS A 969 26.70 -37.80 -15.08
CA HIS A 969 27.83 -37.86 -16.04
C HIS A 969 27.53 -38.28 -17.50
N LEU A 970 27.46 -37.30 -18.41
CA LEU A 970 28.41 -37.07 -19.53
C LEU A 970 27.89 -35.93 -20.43
N LEU A 971 28.67 -34.88 -20.65
CA LEU A 971 28.86 -34.23 -21.97
C LEU A 971 29.83 -33.04 -21.85
N PHE A 972 31.12 -33.33 -21.96
CA PHE A 972 32.08 -32.42 -22.57
C PHE A 972 32.71 -33.16 -23.76
N THR A 973 32.35 -32.75 -24.97
CA THR A 973 33.18 -32.93 -26.16
C THR A 973 32.87 -31.82 -27.17
N ILE A 974 33.72 -30.81 -27.19
CA ILE A 974 33.95 -29.94 -28.35
C ILE A 974 35.45 -30.06 -28.66
N LYS A 975 35.80 -30.37 -29.91
CA LYS A 975 37.04 -29.91 -30.57
C LYS A 975 36.77 -29.78 -32.07
N CYS A 976 37.02 -28.57 -32.60
CA CYS A 976 38.08 -28.20 -33.57
C CYS A 976 37.90 -28.88 -34.94
N ASP A 977 38.04 -28.25 -36.10
CA ASP A 977 38.59 -26.98 -36.62
C ASP A 977 38.22 -27.05 -38.14
N THR A 978 38.02 -26.02 -38.97
CA THR A 978 38.98 -25.04 -39.50
C THR A 978 38.26 -24.10 -40.51
N HIS A 979 38.63 -22.81 -40.51
CA HIS A 979 39.09 -21.96 -41.65
C HIS A 979 38.95 -22.54 -43.10
N VAL A 980 38.68 -21.84 -44.21
CA VAL A 980 38.71 -20.43 -44.67
C VAL A 980 38.08 -20.41 -46.09
N ASP A 981 37.36 -19.36 -46.49
CA ASP A 981 37.79 -18.61 -47.69
C ASP A 981 37.13 -17.23 -47.86
N LEU A 982 37.99 -16.25 -48.14
CA LEU A 982 37.71 -14.88 -48.55
C LEU A 982 37.77 -14.83 -50.08
N SER A 983 36.73 -14.32 -50.74
CA SER A 983 36.84 -13.21 -51.71
C SER A 983 35.63 -13.07 -52.64
N ALA A 984 35.35 -11.79 -52.93
CA ALA A 984 34.83 -11.26 -54.19
C ALA A 984 33.33 -11.46 -54.54
N TRP A 985 32.51 -10.43 -54.28
CA TRP A 985 31.97 -9.51 -55.30
C TRP A 985 30.76 -8.71 -54.77
N ALA A 986 30.89 -7.39 -54.75
CA ALA A 986 29.82 -6.47 -55.17
C ALA A 986 30.10 -6.12 -56.65
N PRO A 987 29.16 -5.58 -57.47
CA PRO A 987 27.95 -4.84 -57.09
C PRO A 987 26.69 -5.10 -57.99
N THR A 988 25.67 -4.26 -57.75
CA THR A 988 24.56 -3.81 -58.64
C THR A 988 23.18 -4.43 -58.44
N GLY A 989 22.20 -3.54 -58.20
CA GLY A 989 20.77 -3.80 -58.06
C GLY A 989 20.13 -2.82 -57.09
#